data_AF-A0A0P6X2B1-F1
#
_entry.id   AF-A0A0P6X2B1-F1
#
_cell.length_a   1.000
_cell.length_b   1.000
_cell.length_c   1.000
_cell.angle_alpha   90.00
_cell.angle_beta   90.00
_cell.angle_gamma   90.00
#
_symmetry.space_group_name_H-M   'P 1'
#
loop_
_entity.id
_entity.type
_entity.pdbx_description
1 polymer ?
#
loop_
_entity_poly.entity_id
_entity_poly.type
_entity_poly.pdbx_seq_one_letter_code
_entity_poly.pdbx_strand_id
1 'polypeptide(L)'
;MLDGNGEPVPLVTVEAADAIVSGDPMWCPGTTAAGDASCKKFSTIEKAIAYAKQDGHGECTIYVAEDYHTTSKTTIVIDEDDFNMSGFNMFLVGGVDLSSTSSATYGQVIGQTSLNQYFLIDDITGSFTLANFIINEFKKNTSNESSVYISDSKNVTLKNLSITNAGDGSGIRVANSKDVKIEDSAVKDFKSGNAIKITDSADIMIMNTKAHDYDHDSAIYLYNDKAVELKEVTAKSDDSNGLFSEFGKDYLSIIDSFFNYNDGYGILVSDMNGWVSLDNVEANFNDDGGVKIETKLNHDSGVTIKGGSISHNDGEYGLSVKSETIELGKGLQVNSNKKNGASLWAHQWIDLETASFNGNHHGYGLHATAEHKYIFIDGIEANENGTYGALLEAKSDLTLKNGFFDRNDQEGLTATTADGEMLLSIVSASGNGWGDKHGYGMHLMSDGAMNLDALTVVGNFNEGLKAESDETMNITKSHFDNNGWGKYFHPYCGDGYGADLFSKSDLTIVDSSFDNNFNDGLIAEAGSGIGQVYPTLDSFGLPFPYPHPIIGNITLENVTANNNGYKFESSKETKEDANGANLKTNGNLTITGSEFNGNYNSGLYADAAGKIRVESSQVNKNEGWEKGDFGAIFHGKSSIDLLNSTFDMNWGPGLQVYVLGAINVDGVSASDNMSWEGYYPGYGAVLDTKFGGVTIANSFFNDNEGFGLFVWSNDDVTVKKTEVNNNDYGWFWDGPVYAEVVMLGSGPVFGPPYDLSDYNGDGAFIHSEFGSVTINNSQFNGNEEHGLSVEAWKDITLDKVEVIGNGDDGAKLRAHGNITVSCSKFIDNGDYGLKAGATGLNSAVTLNSNTFSGNGDGDYDIWAGELTENLNYPCGSNGGGGGGTAGGGGGPAFGLNPLVGVIPVTGGEFMALSCTGISVLQLPDGEETIFNQPMCGYMATMELVTPEDLPGQIPAEWKFVDGFTVTLMFGNEVVNNLPVGATDTLVFPLSKEQASGSFHILFWDVTANGGLGDWIDLGGVKEALKWTKTHDQTGTFILVE
;
A
#
# COMPACT_ATOMS: atom_id res chain seq x y z
N MET A 1 -4.01 -96.92 -7.34
CA MET A 1 -3.47 -97.04 -8.72
C MET A 1 -3.36 -98.51 -9.06
N LEU A 2 -3.53 -98.84 -10.35
CA LEU A 2 -3.21 -100.17 -10.88
C LEU A 2 -1.87 -100.07 -11.60
N ASP A 3 -1.03 -101.10 -11.52
CA ASP A 3 0.21 -101.16 -12.31
C ASP A 3 -0.09 -101.51 -13.79
N GLY A 4 0.96 -101.60 -14.62
CA GLY A 4 0.87 -101.95 -16.04
C GLY A 4 0.26 -103.33 -16.34
N ASN A 5 -0.11 -104.11 -15.32
CA ASN A 5 -0.80 -105.39 -15.43
C ASN A 5 -2.20 -105.39 -14.76
N GLY A 6 -2.68 -104.25 -14.24
CA GLY A 6 -4.05 -104.11 -13.74
C GLY A 6 -4.28 -104.54 -12.28
N GLU A 7 -3.23 -104.69 -11.47
CA GLU A 7 -3.34 -105.09 -10.05
C GLU A 7 -3.33 -103.88 -9.10
N PRO A 8 -4.17 -103.84 -8.03
CA PRO A 8 -4.24 -102.73 -7.08
C PRO A 8 -3.04 -102.67 -6.14
N VAL A 9 -2.31 -101.54 -6.21
CA VAL A 9 -1.13 -101.27 -5.36
C VAL A 9 -1.55 -100.62 -4.03
N PRO A 10 -1.05 -101.08 -2.85
CA PRO A 10 -1.33 -100.48 -1.54
C PRO A 10 -0.74 -99.08 -1.35
N LEU A 11 -1.51 -98.20 -0.70
CA LEU A 11 -1.28 -96.76 -0.53
C LEU A 11 -0.31 -96.36 0.61
N VAL A 12 0.70 -97.18 0.91
CA VAL A 12 1.69 -96.87 1.97
C VAL A 12 3.06 -97.48 1.64
N THR A 13 3.82 -96.81 0.77
CA THR A 13 5.28 -96.94 0.69
C THR A 13 5.91 -95.57 0.95
N VAL A 14 7.14 -95.54 1.45
CA VAL A 14 7.91 -94.29 1.59
C VAL A 14 8.06 -93.60 0.22
N GLU A 15 8.09 -94.35 -0.90
CA GLU A 15 8.04 -93.75 -2.24
C GLU A 15 6.66 -93.18 -2.64
N ALA A 16 5.54 -93.63 -2.05
CA ALA A 16 4.22 -93.02 -2.24
C ALA A 16 4.00 -91.80 -1.31
N ALA A 17 4.70 -91.76 -0.17
CA ALA A 17 4.82 -90.55 0.65
C ALA A 17 5.77 -89.53 -0.02
N ASP A 18 6.82 -89.98 -0.71
CA ASP A 18 7.68 -89.13 -1.54
C ASP A 18 7.01 -88.68 -2.86
N ALA A 19 6.00 -89.41 -3.35
CA ALA A 19 5.12 -88.95 -4.44
C ALA A 19 4.09 -87.89 -3.98
N ILE A 20 3.95 -87.69 -2.66
CA ILE A 20 3.29 -86.55 -2.01
C ILE A 20 4.37 -85.64 -1.39
N VAL A 21 5.52 -85.49 -2.07
CA VAL A 21 6.37 -84.31 -1.85
C VAL A 21 5.70 -83.11 -2.49
N SER A 22 5.32 -82.20 -1.62
CA SER A 22 4.97 -80.79 -1.80
C SER A 22 5.62 -80.17 -3.04
N GLY A 23 4.96 -80.27 -4.19
CA GLY A 23 5.39 -79.54 -5.37
C GLY A 23 4.91 -78.08 -5.29
N ASP A 24 5.54 -77.39 -4.36
CA ASP A 24 5.49 -75.97 -4.12
C ASP A 24 6.86 -75.42 -4.56
N PRO A 25 6.94 -74.56 -5.58
CA PRO A 25 5.85 -73.73 -6.13
C PRO A 25 5.02 -74.37 -7.25
N MET A 26 3.85 -73.77 -7.50
CA MET A 26 2.85 -74.19 -8.49
C MET A 26 2.75 -73.18 -9.64
N TRP A 27 3.07 -73.62 -10.85
CA TRP A 27 2.80 -72.88 -12.09
C TRP A 27 1.38 -73.15 -12.58
N CYS A 28 0.67 -72.12 -13.02
CA CYS A 28 -0.65 -72.19 -13.63
C CYS A 28 -0.69 -71.33 -14.90
N PRO A 29 -1.40 -71.75 -15.97
CA PRO A 29 -1.50 -70.94 -17.20
C PRO A 29 -2.33 -69.67 -16.97
N GLY A 30 -1.89 -68.55 -17.53
CA GLY A 30 -2.52 -67.24 -17.36
C GLY A 30 -2.82 -66.87 -15.91
N THR A 31 -4.03 -66.39 -15.65
CA THR A 31 -4.53 -66.04 -14.31
C THR A 31 -5.34 -67.17 -13.67
N THR A 32 -5.13 -68.41 -14.11
CA THR A 32 -5.83 -69.58 -13.57
C THR A 32 -5.57 -69.71 -12.06
N ALA A 33 -6.63 -69.98 -11.29
CA ALA A 33 -6.54 -70.11 -9.84
C ALA A 33 -5.68 -71.33 -9.44
N ALA A 34 -5.01 -71.22 -8.29
CA ALA A 34 -4.19 -72.31 -7.78
C ALA A 34 -5.00 -73.60 -7.57
N GLY A 35 -4.40 -74.74 -7.92
CA GLY A 35 -4.97 -76.09 -7.81
C GLY A 35 -5.91 -76.50 -8.94
N ASP A 36 -6.10 -75.67 -9.96
CA ASP A 36 -6.73 -76.12 -11.20
C ASP A 36 -5.97 -77.30 -11.82
N ALA A 37 -6.69 -78.16 -12.54
CA ALA A 37 -6.11 -79.36 -13.16
C ALA A 37 -5.03 -79.04 -14.20
N SER A 38 -5.01 -77.81 -14.75
CA SER A 38 -3.99 -77.33 -15.67
C SER A 38 -2.69 -76.87 -14.99
N CYS A 39 -2.69 -76.70 -13.66
CA CYS A 39 -1.52 -76.28 -12.92
C CYS A 39 -0.49 -77.41 -12.74
N LYS A 40 0.78 -77.06 -12.79
CA LYS A 40 1.92 -77.96 -12.60
C LYS A 40 2.74 -77.55 -11.39
N LYS A 41 3.22 -78.55 -10.68
CA LYS A 41 3.89 -78.42 -9.38
C LYS A 41 5.39 -78.69 -9.54
N PHE A 42 6.24 -77.89 -8.87
CA PHE A 42 7.70 -77.95 -8.96
C PHE A 42 8.34 -77.97 -7.58
N SER A 43 9.62 -78.33 -7.50
CA SER A 43 10.33 -78.40 -6.21
C SER A 43 11.03 -77.10 -5.81
N THR A 44 11.21 -76.15 -6.74
CA THR A 44 11.80 -74.83 -6.48
C THR A 44 11.23 -73.78 -7.44
N ILE A 45 11.33 -72.51 -7.08
CA ILE A 45 10.90 -71.37 -7.91
C ILE A 45 11.63 -71.37 -9.25
N GLU A 46 12.94 -71.62 -9.26
CA GLU A 46 13.75 -71.65 -10.49
C GLU A 46 13.30 -72.75 -11.45
N LYS A 47 12.84 -73.91 -10.95
CA LYS A 47 12.30 -74.96 -11.81
C LYS A 47 10.93 -74.61 -12.39
N ALA A 48 10.09 -73.91 -11.63
CA ALA A 48 8.81 -73.42 -12.14
C ALA A 48 9.04 -72.33 -13.22
N ILE A 49 10.00 -71.43 -13.00
CA ILE A 49 10.43 -70.43 -13.99
C ILE A 49 11.02 -71.12 -15.23
N ALA A 50 11.89 -72.11 -15.08
CA ALA A 50 12.46 -72.87 -16.20
C ALA A 50 11.37 -73.61 -17.02
N TYR A 51 10.24 -73.95 -16.41
CA TYR A 51 9.09 -74.49 -17.11
C TYR A 51 8.30 -73.39 -17.85
N ALA A 52 8.14 -72.21 -17.23
CA ALA A 52 7.52 -71.05 -17.86
C ALA A 52 8.30 -70.55 -19.09
N LYS A 53 9.63 -70.72 -19.11
CA LYS A 53 10.53 -70.41 -20.25
C LYS A 53 10.25 -71.26 -21.51
N GLN A 54 9.54 -72.38 -21.38
CA GLN A 54 9.19 -73.23 -22.53
C GLN A 54 8.13 -72.57 -23.42
N ASP A 55 8.12 -72.96 -24.69
CA ASP A 55 7.20 -72.43 -25.70
C ASP A 55 5.73 -72.53 -25.25
N GLY A 56 5.02 -71.40 -25.29
CA GLY A 56 3.61 -71.27 -24.90
C GLY A 56 3.32 -71.24 -23.38
N HIS A 57 4.31 -71.14 -22.48
CA HIS A 57 4.09 -71.20 -21.03
C HIS A 57 4.37 -69.90 -20.24
N GLY A 58 4.78 -68.81 -20.90
CA GLY A 58 5.17 -67.57 -20.23
C GLY A 58 4.01 -66.62 -19.94
N GLU A 59 2.81 -66.90 -20.47
CA GLU A 59 1.56 -66.36 -19.92
C GLU A 59 1.13 -67.22 -18.73
N CYS A 60 1.49 -66.83 -17.51
CA CYS A 60 1.32 -67.69 -16.33
C CYS A 60 1.27 -66.97 -14.98
N THR A 61 0.79 -67.71 -13.98
CA THR A 61 0.92 -67.35 -12.56
C THR A 61 1.65 -68.47 -11.84
N ILE A 62 2.74 -68.13 -11.15
CA ILE A 62 3.45 -69.05 -10.25
C ILE A 62 3.07 -68.68 -8.81
N TYR A 63 2.33 -69.58 -8.16
CA TYR A 63 1.97 -69.47 -6.75
C TYR A 63 3.02 -70.17 -5.88
N VAL A 64 3.48 -69.48 -4.84
CA VAL A 64 4.44 -69.99 -3.86
C VAL A 64 3.78 -70.01 -2.49
N ALA A 65 3.90 -71.12 -1.76
CA ALA A 65 3.22 -71.24 -0.48
C ALA A 65 3.79 -70.29 0.58
N GLU A 66 2.97 -69.89 1.55
CA GLU A 66 3.41 -69.08 2.70
C GLU A 66 4.53 -69.77 3.50
N ASP A 67 4.41 -71.08 3.69
CA ASP A 67 5.38 -71.93 4.38
C ASP A 67 6.48 -72.48 3.46
N TYR A 68 6.62 -71.92 2.24
CA TYR A 68 7.70 -72.29 1.33
C TYR A 68 9.06 -71.98 1.97
N HIS A 69 9.92 -72.98 1.97
CA HIS A 69 11.28 -72.87 2.49
C HIS A 69 12.28 -73.44 1.49
N THR A 70 13.28 -72.64 1.16
CA THR A 70 14.41 -73.04 0.33
C THR A 70 15.71 -72.79 1.06
N THR A 71 16.65 -73.73 0.96
CA THR A 71 18.04 -73.52 1.41
C THR A 71 18.88 -72.86 0.32
N SER A 72 18.33 -72.66 -0.88
CA SER A 72 19.01 -71.98 -1.98
C SER A 72 19.25 -70.52 -1.63
N LYS A 73 20.44 -70.04 -1.99
CA LYS A 73 20.88 -68.65 -1.83
C LYS A 73 21.32 -68.06 -3.17
N THR A 74 20.76 -68.60 -4.25
CA THR A 74 21.02 -68.16 -5.62
C THR A 74 20.08 -67.03 -6.00
N THR A 75 20.50 -66.21 -6.96
CA THR A 75 19.63 -65.24 -7.63
C THR A 75 18.58 -65.98 -8.46
N ILE A 76 17.32 -65.59 -8.31
CA ILE A 76 16.21 -65.98 -9.18
C ILE A 76 16.25 -65.05 -10.40
N VAL A 77 16.47 -65.61 -11.58
CA VAL A 77 16.61 -64.85 -12.83
C VAL A 77 15.35 -64.99 -13.68
N ILE A 78 14.73 -63.85 -13.99
CA ILE A 78 13.57 -63.69 -14.86
C ILE A 78 14.02 -62.77 -15.98
N ASP A 79 14.42 -63.38 -17.08
CA ASP A 79 14.97 -62.71 -18.26
C ASP A 79 14.09 -63.12 -19.44
N GLU A 80 13.42 -62.16 -20.10
CA GLU A 80 12.48 -62.48 -21.20
C GLU A 80 13.19 -63.07 -22.43
N ASP A 81 14.46 -62.75 -22.68
CA ASP A 81 15.22 -63.31 -23.80
C ASP A 81 15.40 -64.84 -23.67
N ASP A 82 15.25 -65.37 -22.46
CA ASP A 82 15.21 -66.81 -22.18
C ASP A 82 13.82 -67.46 -22.44
N PHE A 83 12.77 -66.69 -22.74
CA PHE A 83 11.42 -67.18 -23.01
C PHE A 83 11.16 -67.28 -24.51
N ASN A 84 10.76 -68.47 -24.97
CA ASN A 84 10.48 -68.70 -26.39
C ASN A 84 9.01 -68.36 -26.74
N MET A 85 8.63 -67.07 -26.86
CA MET A 85 7.26 -66.67 -27.27
C MET A 85 7.08 -65.21 -27.72
N SER A 86 5.91 -64.92 -28.33
CA SER A 86 5.44 -63.58 -28.68
C SER A 86 4.36 -63.10 -27.68
N GLY A 87 4.76 -62.60 -26.50
CA GLY A 87 3.85 -62.00 -25.52
C GLY A 87 3.99 -62.59 -24.11
N PHE A 88 4.99 -62.12 -23.36
CA PHE A 88 5.25 -62.49 -21.97
C PHE A 88 4.27 -61.81 -21.00
N ASN A 89 3.62 -62.57 -20.10
CA ASN A 89 2.81 -62.00 -19.02
C ASN A 89 2.82 -62.93 -17.80
N MET A 90 3.59 -62.57 -16.78
CA MET A 90 3.86 -63.45 -15.66
C MET A 90 3.57 -62.81 -14.31
N PHE A 91 2.87 -63.54 -13.45
CA PHE A 91 2.69 -63.23 -12.04
C PHE A 91 3.48 -64.23 -11.18
N LEU A 92 4.31 -63.75 -10.28
CA LEU A 92 4.94 -64.55 -9.23
C LEU A 92 4.39 -64.09 -7.88
N VAL A 93 3.61 -64.96 -7.23
CA VAL A 93 2.80 -64.60 -6.05
C VAL A 93 3.16 -65.52 -4.89
N GLY A 94 3.72 -64.94 -3.83
CA GLY A 94 4.00 -65.61 -2.57
C GLY A 94 2.83 -65.57 -1.59
N GLY A 95 3.00 -66.25 -0.46
CA GLY A 95 2.08 -66.21 0.68
C GLY A 95 0.79 -66.99 0.45
N VAL A 96 0.76 -67.93 -0.47
CA VAL A 96 -0.47 -68.63 -0.89
C VAL A 96 -0.70 -69.86 0.00
N ASP A 97 -1.94 -70.15 0.35
CA ASP A 97 -2.28 -71.42 1.00
C ASP A 97 -2.32 -72.55 -0.03
N LEU A 98 -1.25 -73.33 -0.14
CA LEU A 98 -1.17 -74.53 -0.99
C LEU A 98 -1.19 -75.85 -0.20
N SER A 99 -1.27 -75.78 1.13
CA SER A 99 -1.17 -76.95 2.03
C SER A 99 -2.53 -77.47 2.49
N SER A 100 -3.58 -76.64 2.46
CA SER A 100 -4.90 -77.02 2.96
C SER A 100 -5.75 -77.77 1.92
N THR A 101 -5.73 -79.10 1.94
CA THR A 101 -6.44 -79.94 0.94
C THR A 101 -7.99 -79.95 1.02
N SER A 102 -8.61 -79.09 1.85
CA SER A 102 -10.09 -79.03 2.01
C SER A 102 -10.64 -77.69 2.54
N SER A 103 -9.87 -76.60 2.53
CA SER A 103 -10.29 -75.34 3.15
C SER A 103 -10.91 -74.35 2.16
N ALA A 104 -11.65 -73.36 2.68
CA ALA A 104 -12.10 -72.19 1.94
C ALA A 104 -10.95 -71.20 1.60
N THR A 105 -9.74 -71.44 2.10
CA THR A 105 -8.55 -70.58 1.92
C THR A 105 -7.55 -71.13 0.90
N TYR A 106 -7.71 -72.39 0.43
CA TYR A 106 -6.81 -72.96 -0.57
C TYR A 106 -6.74 -72.08 -1.83
N GLY A 107 -5.52 -71.74 -2.25
CA GLY A 107 -5.27 -70.85 -3.38
C GLY A 107 -5.51 -69.37 -3.10
N GLN A 108 -5.82 -68.98 -1.87
CA GLN A 108 -5.88 -67.58 -1.43
C GLN A 108 -4.51 -67.13 -0.88
N VAL A 109 -4.23 -65.83 -0.98
CA VAL A 109 -3.07 -65.20 -0.30
C VAL A 109 -3.42 -65.07 1.19
N ILE A 110 -2.64 -65.73 2.05
CA ILE A 110 -2.82 -65.76 3.51
C ILE A 110 -1.67 -65.08 4.27
N GLY A 111 -0.60 -64.68 3.57
CA GLY A 111 0.58 -64.05 4.17
C GLY A 111 1.60 -63.62 3.12
N GLN A 112 2.89 -63.70 3.45
CA GLN A 112 4.01 -63.50 2.54
C GLN A 112 4.95 -64.70 2.59
N THR A 113 5.57 -65.06 1.46
CA THR A 113 6.61 -66.11 1.46
C THR A 113 7.97 -65.50 1.82
N SER A 114 8.69 -66.14 2.76
CA SER A 114 10.01 -65.69 3.18
C SER A 114 11.14 -66.34 2.36
N LEU A 115 12.00 -65.52 1.76
CA LEU A 115 13.10 -65.93 0.87
C LEU A 115 14.45 -65.37 1.33
N ASN A 116 15.52 -66.12 1.08
CA ASN A 116 16.92 -65.69 1.24
C ASN A 116 17.62 -65.63 -0.14
N GLN A 117 16.91 -65.14 -1.15
CA GLN A 117 17.32 -65.09 -2.56
C GLN A 117 17.09 -63.70 -3.13
N TYR A 118 17.87 -63.33 -4.14
CA TYR A 118 17.70 -62.08 -4.89
C TYR A 118 16.89 -62.30 -6.15
N PHE A 119 16.32 -61.23 -6.70
CA PHE A 119 15.64 -61.24 -7.99
C PHE A 119 16.42 -60.40 -9.00
N LEU A 120 16.71 -60.99 -10.15
CA LEU A 120 17.13 -60.27 -11.35
C LEU A 120 15.98 -60.38 -12.37
N ILE A 121 15.44 -59.23 -12.77
CA ILE A 121 14.35 -59.06 -13.72
C ILE A 121 14.93 -58.28 -14.90
N ASP A 122 15.04 -58.90 -16.06
CA ASP A 122 15.78 -58.34 -17.21
C ASP A 122 14.99 -58.50 -18.51
N ASP A 123 15.17 -57.54 -19.42
CA ASP A 123 14.64 -57.56 -20.80
C ASP A 123 13.11 -57.77 -20.93
N ILE A 124 12.31 -57.46 -19.89
CA ILE A 124 10.86 -57.65 -19.96
C ILE A 124 10.24 -56.70 -21.00
N THR A 125 9.69 -57.25 -22.08
CA THR A 125 8.93 -56.50 -23.10
C THR A 125 7.41 -56.62 -22.89
N GLY A 126 6.98 -57.67 -22.19
CA GLY A 126 5.60 -57.96 -21.83
C GLY A 126 5.15 -57.32 -20.50
N SER A 127 4.68 -58.13 -19.55
CA SER A 127 4.37 -57.67 -18.18
C SER A 127 4.82 -58.65 -17.11
N PHE A 128 5.35 -58.13 -16.00
CA PHE A 128 5.77 -58.94 -14.86
C PHE A 128 5.21 -58.38 -13.55
N THR A 129 4.73 -59.25 -12.65
CA THR A 129 4.36 -58.87 -11.28
C THR A 129 5.02 -59.79 -10.27
N LEU A 130 5.72 -59.21 -9.29
CA LEU A 130 6.24 -59.89 -8.11
C LEU A 130 5.47 -59.44 -6.87
N ALA A 131 4.79 -60.36 -6.18
CA ALA A 131 3.91 -60.00 -5.07
C ALA A 131 4.03 -60.89 -3.83
N ASN A 132 3.89 -60.29 -2.64
CA ASN A 132 3.76 -60.97 -1.34
C ASN A 132 5.00 -61.78 -0.91
N PHE A 133 6.18 -61.17 -0.94
CA PHE A 133 7.42 -61.80 -0.48
C PHE A 133 8.11 -61.00 0.63
N ILE A 134 8.72 -61.72 1.57
CA ILE A 134 9.74 -61.19 2.48
C ILE A 134 11.09 -61.61 1.92
N ILE A 135 11.92 -60.66 1.50
CA ILE A 135 13.27 -60.89 1.01
C ILE A 135 14.23 -60.54 2.15
N ASN A 136 14.75 -61.57 2.82
CA ASN A 136 15.56 -61.42 4.02
C ASN A 136 17.03 -61.10 3.70
N GLU A 137 17.72 -60.66 4.75
CA GLU A 137 19.15 -60.39 4.76
C GLU A 137 19.98 -61.55 4.20
N PHE A 138 20.72 -61.29 3.13
CA PHE A 138 21.78 -62.16 2.68
C PHE A 138 23.04 -61.35 2.34
N LYS A 139 24.21 -61.82 2.81
CA LYS A 139 25.52 -61.24 2.48
C LYS A 139 26.17 -62.08 1.39
N LYS A 140 26.09 -61.63 0.14
CA LYS A 140 27.00 -62.08 -0.90
C LYS A 140 28.19 -61.13 -0.91
N ASN A 141 29.42 -61.64 -0.75
CA ASN A 141 30.67 -60.85 -0.76
C ASN A 141 31.04 -60.33 -2.17
N THR A 142 30.05 -60.02 -3.00
CA THR A 142 30.23 -59.47 -4.35
C THR A 142 29.58 -58.11 -4.38
N SER A 143 30.40 -57.07 -4.48
CA SER A 143 29.95 -55.68 -4.64
C SER A 143 29.00 -55.57 -5.83
N ASN A 144 27.86 -54.91 -5.64
CA ASN A 144 26.88 -54.45 -6.67
C ASN A 144 25.60 -55.27 -6.90
N GLU A 145 25.28 -56.32 -6.13
CA GLU A 145 24.00 -57.03 -6.31
C GLU A 145 22.91 -56.48 -5.38
N SER A 146 21.86 -55.93 -5.98
CA SER A 146 20.65 -55.44 -5.31
C SER A 146 19.70 -56.58 -4.94
N SER A 147 18.86 -56.39 -3.91
CA SER A 147 17.93 -57.45 -3.48
C SER A 147 16.87 -57.77 -4.55
N VAL A 148 16.38 -56.73 -5.22
CA VAL A 148 15.63 -56.81 -6.47
C VAL A 148 16.30 -55.87 -7.48
N TYR A 149 16.73 -56.41 -8.62
CA TYR A 149 17.27 -55.61 -9.72
C TYR A 149 16.39 -55.78 -10.97
N ILE A 150 15.87 -54.67 -11.48
CA ILE A 150 15.12 -54.55 -12.74
C ILE A 150 16.00 -53.81 -13.74
N SER A 151 16.29 -54.40 -14.89
CA SER A 151 16.98 -53.75 -16.01
C SER A 151 16.27 -53.95 -17.34
N ASP A 152 16.39 -52.95 -18.21
CA ASP A 152 15.96 -53.00 -19.62
C ASP A 152 14.52 -53.50 -19.83
N SER A 153 13.65 -53.24 -18.85
CA SER A 153 12.33 -53.88 -18.71
C SER A 153 11.17 -52.90 -18.84
N LYS A 154 9.98 -53.42 -19.12
CA LYS A 154 8.72 -52.68 -19.24
C LYS A 154 7.61 -53.31 -18.42
N ASN A 155 6.71 -52.48 -17.89
CA ASN A 155 5.48 -52.91 -17.22
C ASN A 155 5.73 -53.94 -16.09
N VAL A 156 6.59 -53.55 -15.16
CA VAL A 156 6.98 -54.38 -14.00
C VAL A 156 6.30 -53.83 -12.74
N THR A 157 5.61 -54.69 -11.99
CA THR A 157 4.98 -54.33 -10.72
C THR A 157 5.59 -55.14 -9.57
N LEU A 158 6.10 -54.45 -8.56
CA LEU A 158 6.51 -54.99 -7.27
C LEU A 158 5.45 -54.63 -6.23
N LYS A 159 4.82 -55.62 -5.59
CA LYS A 159 3.66 -55.38 -4.71
C LYS A 159 3.77 -56.10 -3.37
N ASN A 160 3.54 -55.39 -2.27
CA ASN A 160 3.52 -55.97 -0.93
C ASN A 160 4.80 -56.77 -0.61
N LEU A 161 5.95 -56.13 -0.83
CA LEU A 161 7.26 -56.72 -0.55
C LEU A 161 7.82 -56.19 0.78
N SER A 162 8.49 -57.05 1.54
CA SER A 162 9.30 -56.64 2.71
C SER A 162 10.75 -57.03 2.47
N ILE A 163 11.61 -56.05 2.18
CA ILE A 163 13.00 -56.25 1.79
C ILE A 163 13.91 -55.79 2.93
N THR A 164 14.88 -56.63 3.29
CA THR A 164 15.98 -56.27 4.17
C THR A 164 17.30 -56.58 3.47
N ASN A 165 17.98 -55.54 3.01
CA ASN A 165 19.25 -55.63 2.32
C ASN A 165 20.43 -55.36 3.28
N ALA A 166 21.44 -56.23 3.24
CA ALA A 166 22.74 -56.00 3.89
C ALA A 166 23.92 -56.34 2.96
N GLY A 167 23.64 -56.35 1.65
CA GLY A 167 24.64 -56.40 0.59
C GLY A 167 25.18 -55.00 0.30
N ASP A 168 26.16 -54.89 -0.59
CA ASP A 168 26.77 -53.60 -0.95
C ASP A 168 26.05 -52.94 -2.17
N GLY A 169 24.79 -53.29 -2.41
CA GLY A 169 23.97 -52.71 -3.47
C GLY A 169 22.54 -52.49 -2.97
N SER A 170 21.73 -51.71 -3.69
CA SER A 170 20.42 -51.24 -3.23
C SER A 170 19.39 -52.32 -2.91
N GLY A 171 18.45 -52.04 -2.00
CA GLY A 171 17.28 -52.90 -1.75
C GLY A 171 16.48 -53.17 -3.03
N ILE A 172 16.04 -52.12 -3.71
CA ILE A 172 15.46 -52.19 -5.07
C ILE A 172 16.31 -51.32 -5.99
N ARG A 173 16.71 -51.87 -7.14
CA ARG A 173 17.35 -51.13 -8.22
C ARG A 173 16.54 -51.26 -9.51
N VAL A 174 16.32 -50.16 -10.20
CA VAL A 174 15.67 -50.08 -11.51
C VAL A 174 16.59 -49.32 -12.46
N ALA A 175 16.89 -49.89 -13.63
CA ALA A 175 17.76 -49.27 -14.63
C ALA A 175 17.18 -49.40 -16.04
N ASN A 176 17.28 -48.36 -16.87
CA ASN A 176 16.88 -48.37 -18.29
C ASN A 176 15.46 -48.92 -18.55
N SER A 177 14.54 -48.75 -17.61
CA SER A 177 13.25 -49.43 -17.61
C SER A 177 12.09 -48.46 -17.80
N LYS A 178 10.90 -48.98 -18.11
CA LYS A 178 9.69 -48.18 -18.32
C LYS A 178 8.47 -48.76 -17.62
N ASP A 179 7.55 -47.92 -17.15
CA ASP A 179 6.27 -48.37 -16.58
C ASP A 179 6.48 -49.30 -15.37
N VAL A 180 7.32 -48.87 -14.41
CA VAL A 180 7.65 -49.66 -13.20
C VAL A 180 6.87 -49.14 -12.01
N LYS A 181 6.21 -50.06 -11.29
CA LYS A 181 5.40 -49.76 -10.11
C LYS A 181 5.94 -50.47 -8.88
N ILE A 182 6.09 -49.75 -7.77
CA ILE A 182 6.44 -50.28 -6.45
C ILE A 182 5.32 -49.91 -5.49
N GLU A 183 4.56 -50.89 -5.03
CA GLU A 183 3.33 -50.69 -4.27
C GLU A 183 3.37 -51.44 -2.93
N ASP A 184 2.80 -50.83 -1.89
CA ASP A 184 2.51 -51.47 -0.60
C ASP A 184 3.76 -52.10 0.07
N SER A 185 4.96 -51.58 -0.18
CA SER A 185 6.22 -52.26 0.14
C SER A 185 7.03 -51.59 1.25
N ALA A 186 7.93 -52.35 1.89
CA ALA A 186 8.87 -51.85 2.88
C ALA A 186 10.29 -52.31 2.51
N VAL A 187 11.23 -51.37 2.39
CA VAL A 187 12.60 -51.61 1.97
C VAL A 187 13.56 -51.01 2.99
N LYS A 188 14.44 -51.86 3.52
CA LYS A 188 15.49 -51.46 4.46
C LYS A 188 16.85 -51.80 3.88
N ASP A 189 17.76 -50.83 3.87
CA ASP A 189 19.16 -51.04 3.48
C ASP A 189 20.11 -50.72 4.64
N PHE A 190 21.00 -51.65 4.97
CA PHE A 190 21.91 -51.55 6.12
C PHE A 190 23.36 -51.25 5.74
N LYS A 191 23.64 -51.04 4.46
CA LYS A 191 24.99 -50.94 3.90
C LYS A 191 24.97 -50.03 2.67
N SER A 192 26.09 -49.99 1.94
CA SER A 192 26.22 -49.15 0.76
C SER A 192 25.15 -49.45 -0.29
N GLY A 193 24.61 -48.39 -0.88
CA GLY A 193 23.53 -48.42 -1.84
C GLY A 193 22.19 -48.04 -1.22
N ASN A 194 21.46 -47.18 -1.92
CA ASN A 194 20.15 -46.67 -1.51
C ASN A 194 19.12 -47.78 -1.26
N ALA A 195 18.16 -47.58 -0.35
CA ALA A 195 17.02 -48.49 -0.23
C ALA A 195 16.26 -48.66 -1.57
N ILE A 196 15.98 -47.57 -2.29
CA ILE A 196 15.46 -47.62 -3.66
C ILE A 196 16.32 -46.75 -4.59
N LYS A 197 16.83 -47.35 -5.66
CA LYS A 197 17.62 -46.66 -6.69
C LYS A 197 16.99 -46.82 -8.06
N ILE A 198 16.76 -45.73 -8.76
CA ILE A 198 16.20 -45.70 -10.12
C ILE A 198 17.11 -44.85 -11.00
N THR A 199 17.44 -45.36 -12.18
CA THR A 199 18.33 -44.69 -13.12
C THR A 199 17.87 -44.86 -14.56
N ASP A 200 17.93 -43.80 -15.37
CA ASP A 200 17.69 -43.82 -16.82
C ASP A 200 16.33 -44.44 -17.22
N SER A 201 15.31 -44.31 -16.36
CA SER A 201 14.03 -45.00 -16.50
C SER A 201 12.86 -44.02 -16.73
N ALA A 202 11.68 -44.51 -17.12
CA ALA A 202 10.52 -43.67 -17.43
C ALA A 202 9.20 -44.23 -16.89
N ASP A 203 8.24 -43.35 -16.61
CA ASP A 203 6.88 -43.70 -16.15
C ASP A 203 6.94 -44.58 -14.87
N ILE A 204 7.50 -44.00 -13.80
CA ILE A 204 7.78 -44.67 -12.53
C ILE A 204 6.75 -44.28 -11.48
N MET A 205 6.22 -45.25 -10.73
CA MET A 205 5.29 -45.01 -9.63
C MET A 205 5.73 -45.75 -8.36
N ILE A 206 5.88 -45.01 -7.27
CA ILE A 206 6.10 -45.57 -5.93
C ILE A 206 4.91 -45.18 -5.06
N MET A 207 4.17 -46.17 -4.56
CA MET A 207 2.92 -45.96 -3.82
C MET A 207 2.92 -46.71 -2.49
N ASN A 208 2.46 -46.06 -1.42
CA ASN A 208 2.29 -46.65 -0.09
C ASN A 208 3.52 -47.48 0.35
N THR A 209 4.70 -46.89 0.18
CA THR A 209 5.98 -47.60 0.32
C THR A 209 6.89 -46.90 1.33
N LYS A 210 7.57 -47.70 2.16
CA LYS A 210 8.54 -47.23 3.16
C LYS A 210 9.96 -47.59 2.75
N ALA A 211 10.82 -46.59 2.60
CA ALA A 211 12.25 -46.76 2.32
C ALA A 211 13.06 -46.25 3.52
N HIS A 212 13.94 -47.09 4.07
CA HIS A 212 14.87 -46.68 5.13
C HIS A 212 16.28 -47.13 4.79
N ASP A 213 17.18 -46.17 4.62
CA ASP A 213 18.62 -46.37 4.52
C ASP A 213 19.31 -46.11 5.86
N TYR A 214 20.13 -47.04 6.32
CA TYR A 214 20.88 -46.96 7.58
C TYR A 214 22.38 -46.65 7.35
N ASP A 215 22.81 -46.41 6.11
CA ASP A 215 24.20 -46.07 5.74
C ASP A 215 24.28 -44.64 5.15
N HIS A 216 25.43 -44.30 4.57
CA HIS A 216 25.76 -43.00 3.97
C HIS A 216 25.00 -42.64 2.68
N ASP A 217 24.03 -43.44 2.23
CA ASP A 217 23.30 -43.27 0.97
C ASP A 217 21.87 -42.73 1.20
N SER A 218 21.25 -42.18 0.16
CA SER A 218 19.89 -41.63 0.25
C SER A 218 18.86 -42.76 0.29
N ALA A 219 17.71 -42.55 0.93
CA ALA A 219 16.68 -43.59 0.99
C ALA A 219 16.07 -43.88 -0.39
N ILE A 220 15.82 -42.83 -1.16
CA ILE A 220 15.41 -42.92 -2.57
C ILE A 220 16.38 -42.09 -3.41
N TYR A 221 16.95 -42.70 -4.44
CA TYR A 221 17.82 -42.04 -5.41
C TYR A 221 17.29 -42.20 -6.83
N LEU A 222 17.05 -41.07 -7.50
CA LEU A 222 16.56 -40.98 -8.87
C LEU A 222 17.61 -40.25 -9.73
N TYR A 223 17.92 -40.79 -10.90
CA TYR A 223 18.94 -40.21 -11.78
C TYR A 223 18.56 -40.33 -13.26
N ASN A 224 18.40 -39.20 -13.92
CA ASN A 224 18.05 -39.10 -15.34
C ASN A 224 16.72 -39.81 -15.69
N ASP A 225 15.80 -39.87 -14.73
CA ASP A 225 14.49 -40.51 -14.89
C ASP A 225 13.44 -39.55 -15.48
N LYS A 226 12.42 -40.10 -16.13
CA LYS A 226 11.33 -39.36 -16.77
C LYS A 226 9.99 -39.71 -16.15
N ALA A 227 9.16 -38.71 -15.81
CA ALA A 227 7.80 -38.91 -15.32
C ALA A 227 7.74 -39.85 -14.10
N VAL A 228 8.06 -39.30 -12.92
CA VAL A 228 8.10 -40.04 -11.65
C VAL A 228 7.00 -39.55 -10.71
N GLU A 229 6.25 -40.49 -10.14
CA GLU A 229 5.19 -40.24 -9.14
C GLU A 229 5.49 -40.99 -7.84
N LEU A 230 5.48 -40.27 -6.72
CA LEU A 230 5.57 -40.80 -5.37
C LEU A 230 4.29 -40.46 -4.63
N LYS A 231 3.60 -41.46 -4.10
CA LYS A 231 2.34 -41.27 -3.37
C LYS A 231 2.33 -42.07 -2.08
N GLU A 232 1.99 -41.43 -0.96
CA GLU A 232 1.95 -42.08 0.35
C GLU A 232 3.31 -42.76 0.71
N VAL A 233 4.42 -42.12 0.34
CA VAL A 233 5.77 -42.64 0.55
C VAL A 233 6.33 -42.15 1.88
N THR A 234 7.03 -43.01 2.61
CA THR A 234 7.87 -42.60 3.75
C THR A 234 9.32 -42.94 3.43
N ALA A 235 10.21 -41.94 3.41
CA ALA A 235 11.62 -42.15 3.13
C ALA A 235 12.50 -41.55 4.24
N LYS A 236 13.45 -42.35 4.75
CA LYS A 236 14.37 -41.98 5.83
C LYS A 236 15.79 -42.45 5.53
N SER A 237 16.78 -41.59 5.68
CA SER A 237 18.20 -41.93 5.67
C SER A 237 18.86 -41.47 6.98
N ASP A 238 19.69 -42.32 7.56
CA ASP A 238 20.40 -42.04 8.82
C ASP A 238 21.71 -41.25 8.63
N ASP A 239 22.15 -40.96 7.39
CA ASP A 239 23.39 -40.20 7.10
C ASP A 239 23.35 -39.50 5.71
N SER A 240 22.16 -39.32 5.13
CA SER A 240 21.96 -38.70 3.81
C SER A 240 20.52 -38.20 3.63
N ASN A 241 20.07 -37.99 2.38
CA ASN A 241 18.75 -37.45 2.06
C ASN A 241 17.63 -38.50 2.11
N GLY A 242 16.40 -38.06 2.41
CA GLY A 242 15.21 -38.89 2.24
C GLY A 242 14.95 -39.20 0.77
N LEU A 243 14.98 -38.17 -0.08
CA LEU A 243 14.95 -38.28 -1.53
C LEU A 243 16.06 -37.44 -2.14
N PHE A 244 16.82 -38.03 -3.06
CA PHE A 244 17.71 -37.31 -3.95
C PHE A 244 17.37 -37.60 -5.42
N SER A 245 16.97 -36.57 -6.17
CA SER A 245 16.64 -36.66 -7.60
C SER A 245 17.53 -35.73 -8.43
N GLU A 246 18.15 -36.26 -9.48
CA GLU A 246 19.07 -35.51 -10.33
C GLU A 246 18.79 -35.71 -11.83
N PHE A 247 18.87 -34.63 -12.62
CA PHE A 247 18.71 -34.64 -14.09
C PHE A 247 17.38 -35.21 -14.61
N GLY A 248 16.34 -35.22 -13.78
CA GLY A 248 15.02 -35.74 -14.17
C GLY A 248 14.40 -34.98 -15.35
N LYS A 249 13.40 -35.58 -15.99
CA LYS A 249 12.71 -35.07 -17.19
C LYS A 249 11.19 -35.16 -17.04
N ASP A 250 10.48 -34.29 -17.75
CA ASP A 250 9.01 -34.25 -17.80
C ASP A 250 8.40 -33.76 -16.47
N TYR A 251 8.27 -34.63 -15.47
CA TYR A 251 7.82 -34.23 -14.14
C TYR A 251 8.29 -35.16 -13.01
N LEU A 252 8.32 -34.61 -11.79
CA LEU A 252 8.39 -35.30 -10.50
C LEU A 252 7.19 -34.85 -9.65
N SER A 253 6.29 -35.77 -9.31
CA SER A 253 5.11 -35.49 -8.46
C SER A 253 5.18 -36.29 -7.17
N ILE A 254 5.00 -35.61 -6.04
CA ILE A 254 5.04 -36.20 -4.70
C ILE A 254 3.78 -35.80 -3.94
N ILE A 255 3.03 -36.80 -3.47
CA ILE A 255 1.70 -36.61 -2.88
C ILE A 255 1.62 -37.36 -1.55
N ASP A 256 1.11 -36.70 -0.50
CA ASP A 256 0.82 -37.31 0.82
C ASP A 256 2.01 -38.08 1.41
N SER A 257 3.23 -37.54 1.29
CA SER A 257 4.47 -38.28 1.58
C SER A 257 5.33 -37.62 2.66
N PHE A 258 6.16 -38.43 3.33
CA PHE A 258 6.90 -38.08 4.55
C PHE A 258 8.40 -38.32 4.38
N PHE A 259 9.19 -37.26 4.53
CA PHE A 259 10.65 -37.23 4.40
C PHE A 259 11.26 -36.57 5.66
N ASN A 260 10.94 -37.14 6.82
CA ASN A 260 11.28 -36.59 8.13
C ASN A 260 12.50 -37.31 8.74
N TYR A 261 13.26 -36.60 9.59
CA TYR A 261 14.37 -37.17 10.38
C TYR A 261 15.50 -37.74 9.54
N ASN A 262 15.93 -36.99 8.51
CA ASN A 262 17.10 -37.30 7.69
C ASN A 262 18.30 -36.45 8.11
N ASP A 263 19.49 -37.05 8.13
CA ASP A 263 20.75 -36.32 8.37
C ASP A 263 21.11 -35.38 7.20
N GLY A 264 20.62 -35.67 5.99
CA GLY A 264 20.68 -34.78 4.83
C GLY A 264 19.42 -33.91 4.69
N TYR A 265 19.01 -33.64 3.45
CA TYR A 265 17.72 -33.02 3.17
C TYR A 265 16.58 -34.02 3.28
N GLY A 266 15.38 -33.56 3.65
CA GLY A 266 14.18 -34.37 3.42
C GLY A 266 14.04 -34.68 1.92
N ILE A 267 14.07 -33.63 1.09
CA ILE A 267 14.03 -33.73 -0.37
C ILE A 267 15.11 -32.84 -0.99
N LEU A 268 15.93 -33.43 -1.86
CA LEU A 268 16.91 -32.73 -2.70
C LEU A 268 16.63 -33.03 -4.18
N VAL A 269 16.34 -31.99 -4.96
CA VAL A 269 16.15 -32.08 -6.42
C VAL A 269 17.14 -31.13 -7.10
N SER A 270 17.95 -31.67 -8.02
CA SER A 270 19.00 -30.93 -8.72
C SER A 270 18.91 -31.11 -10.24
N ASP A 271 19.15 -30.03 -10.99
CA ASP A 271 19.23 -30.03 -12.47
C ASP A 271 18.00 -30.62 -13.20
N MET A 272 16.80 -30.44 -12.63
CA MET A 272 15.55 -30.98 -13.19
C MET A 272 15.16 -30.29 -14.51
N ASN A 273 14.84 -31.08 -15.53
CA ASN A 273 14.36 -30.64 -16.86
C ASN A 273 12.86 -30.92 -17.01
N GLY A 274 12.06 -30.43 -16.07
CA GLY A 274 10.64 -30.69 -16.00
C GLY A 274 9.99 -30.04 -14.78
N TRP A 275 8.71 -30.32 -14.58
CA TRP A 275 7.91 -29.78 -13.48
C TRP A 275 8.15 -30.56 -12.19
N VAL A 276 8.17 -29.85 -11.05
CA VAL A 276 8.19 -30.49 -9.72
C VAL A 276 6.93 -30.08 -8.98
N SER A 277 6.18 -31.07 -8.49
CA SER A 277 4.97 -30.81 -7.71
C SER A 277 5.01 -31.56 -6.39
N LEU A 278 4.81 -30.84 -5.28
CA LEU A 278 4.64 -31.40 -3.94
C LEU A 278 3.23 -31.06 -3.45
N ASP A 279 2.46 -32.07 -3.06
CA ASP A 279 1.12 -31.90 -2.49
C ASP A 279 1.03 -32.65 -1.15
N ASN A 280 0.79 -31.89 -0.08
CA ASN A 280 0.70 -32.40 1.29
C ASN A 280 1.94 -33.23 1.70
N VAL A 281 3.12 -32.65 1.53
CA VAL A 281 4.41 -33.29 1.83
C VAL A 281 4.98 -32.80 3.16
N GLU A 282 5.48 -33.72 3.98
CA GLU A 282 6.20 -33.41 5.22
C GLU A 282 7.72 -33.62 5.05
N ALA A 283 8.51 -32.60 5.39
CA ALA A 283 9.97 -32.65 5.41
C ALA A 283 10.50 -31.92 6.66
N ASN A 284 10.25 -32.54 7.81
CA ASN A 284 10.53 -32.00 9.14
C ASN A 284 11.75 -32.65 9.80
N PHE A 285 12.40 -31.90 10.69
CA PHE A 285 13.48 -32.42 11.54
C PHE A 285 14.67 -32.99 10.74
N ASN A 286 15.03 -32.36 9.63
CA ASN A 286 16.18 -32.75 8.82
C ASN A 286 17.38 -31.83 9.08
N ASP A 287 18.59 -32.38 9.04
CA ASP A 287 19.79 -31.69 9.50
C ASP A 287 20.34 -30.69 8.46
N ASP A 288 20.42 -31.05 7.17
CA ASP A 288 20.91 -30.16 6.10
C ASP A 288 19.84 -29.22 5.53
N GLY A 289 18.54 -29.54 5.70
CA GLY A 289 17.41 -28.72 5.26
C GLY A 289 16.14 -29.52 4.98
N GLY A 290 14.99 -28.86 4.87
CA GLY A 290 13.73 -29.56 4.59
C GLY A 290 13.62 -29.98 3.13
N VAL A 291 13.47 -29.00 2.24
CA VAL A 291 13.29 -29.19 0.80
C VAL A 291 14.20 -28.24 0.03
N LYS A 292 14.99 -28.78 -0.90
CA LYS A 292 15.77 -28.02 -1.86
C LYS A 292 15.45 -28.47 -3.29
N ILE A 293 15.01 -27.54 -4.14
CA ILE A 293 14.64 -27.81 -5.55
C ILE A 293 15.33 -26.82 -6.49
N GLU A 294 16.09 -27.34 -7.45
CA GLU A 294 16.68 -26.58 -8.55
C GLU A 294 16.23 -27.16 -9.90
N THR A 295 15.48 -26.39 -10.68
CA THR A 295 15.10 -26.72 -12.07
C THR A 295 15.92 -25.91 -13.06
N LYS A 296 16.15 -26.44 -14.28
CA LYS A 296 16.81 -25.66 -15.34
C LYS A 296 15.94 -24.51 -15.82
N LEU A 297 16.60 -23.37 -16.04
CA LEU A 297 16.00 -22.12 -16.50
C LEU A 297 15.92 -22.05 -18.02
N ASN A 298 15.03 -21.18 -18.52
CA ASN A 298 14.71 -21.04 -19.95
C ASN A 298 14.15 -22.33 -20.57
N HIS A 299 13.50 -23.14 -19.76
CA HIS A 299 12.77 -24.34 -20.14
C HIS A 299 11.31 -24.23 -19.68
N ASP A 300 10.43 -25.04 -20.25
CA ASP A 300 9.05 -25.17 -19.79
C ASP A 300 9.02 -26.03 -18.51
N SER A 301 9.39 -25.39 -17.39
CA SER A 301 9.52 -25.97 -16.06
C SER A 301 8.91 -25.04 -15.02
N GLY A 302 8.65 -25.58 -13.83
CA GLY A 302 8.11 -24.83 -12.71
C GLY A 302 8.00 -25.68 -11.47
N VAL A 303 7.79 -25.03 -10.34
CA VAL A 303 7.64 -25.70 -9.05
C VAL A 303 6.32 -25.29 -8.41
N THR A 304 5.50 -26.29 -8.08
CA THR A 304 4.24 -26.10 -7.36
C THR A 304 4.27 -26.86 -6.04
N ILE A 305 4.08 -26.17 -4.91
CA ILE A 305 4.03 -26.79 -3.58
C ILE A 305 2.73 -26.40 -2.91
N LYS A 306 1.93 -27.37 -2.45
CA LYS A 306 0.64 -27.14 -1.80
C LYS A 306 0.54 -27.94 -0.51
N GLY A 307 0.05 -27.32 0.55
CA GLY A 307 -0.07 -27.97 1.86
C GLY A 307 1.26 -28.49 2.42
N GLY A 308 1.18 -29.31 3.46
CA GLY A 308 2.36 -29.94 4.06
C GLY A 308 3.13 -29.05 5.05
N SER A 309 4.21 -29.62 5.60
CA SER A 309 5.00 -28.99 6.65
C SER A 309 6.50 -29.21 6.43
N ILE A 310 7.26 -28.12 6.50
CA ILE A 310 8.71 -28.07 6.30
C ILE A 310 9.30 -27.30 7.49
N SER A 311 9.38 -27.98 8.63
CA SER A 311 9.61 -27.36 9.93
C SER A 311 10.72 -28.02 10.73
N HIS A 312 11.32 -27.26 11.65
CA HIS A 312 12.36 -27.73 12.56
C HIS A 312 13.60 -28.33 11.86
N ASN A 313 13.96 -27.80 10.70
CA ASN A 313 15.18 -28.21 10.01
C ASN A 313 16.37 -27.34 10.46
N ASP A 314 17.55 -27.95 10.53
CA ASP A 314 18.79 -27.34 11.06
C ASP A 314 19.61 -26.62 9.98
N GLY A 315 19.29 -26.87 8.72
CA GLY A 315 19.89 -26.32 7.51
C GLY A 315 19.81 -24.81 7.34
N GLU A 316 20.32 -24.31 6.21
CA GLU A 316 20.24 -22.87 5.89
C GLU A 316 18.80 -22.40 5.67
N TYR A 317 17.99 -23.19 4.97
CA TYR A 317 16.58 -22.91 4.68
C TYR A 317 15.73 -24.15 5.01
N GLY A 318 14.52 -23.92 5.50
CA GLY A 318 13.48 -24.94 5.47
C GLY A 318 13.15 -25.31 4.02
N LEU A 319 12.84 -24.30 3.21
CA LEU A 319 12.52 -24.43 1.79
C LEU A 319 13.45 -23.58 0.92
N SER A 320 14.11 -24.18 -0.06
CA SER A 320 14.91 -23.47 -1.07
C SER A 320 14.47 -23.89 -2.47
N VAL A 321 14.00 -22.93 -3.28
CA VAL A 321 13.50 -23.19 -4.63
C VAL A 321 14.13 -22.24 -5.64
N LYS A 322 14.71 -22.81 -6.69
CA LYS A 322 15.20 -22.09 -7.87
C LYS A 322 14.52 -22.63 -9.12
N SER A 323 13.66 -21.84 -9.77
CA SER A 323 12.90 -22.29 -10.94
C SER A 323 12.58 -21.21 -11.97
N GLU A 324 11.96 -21.61 -13.08
CA GLU A 324 11.40 -20.67 -14.05
C GLU A 324 10.16 -19.96 -13.47
N THR A 325 9.27 -20.72 -12.82
CA THR A 325 8.06 -20.23 -12.12
C THR A 325 7.90 -20.94 -10.78
N ILE A 326 7.35 -20.24 -9.79
CA ILE A 326 7.12 -20.82 -8.45
C ILE A 326 5.69 -20.50 -8.01
N GLU A 327 4.95 -21.55 -7.64
CA GLU A 327 3.64 -21.48 -7.02
C GLU A 327 3.68 -22.15 -5.64
N LEU A 328 3.38 -21.39 -4.58
CA LEU A 328 3.13 -21.95 -3.25
C LEU A 328 1.65 -21.79 -2.90
N GLY A 329 0.94 -22.90 -2.78
CA GLY A 329 -0.48 -22.91 -2.51
C GLY A 329 -0.85 -23.09 -1.04
N LYS A 330 -2.15 -22.97 -0.80
CA LYS A 330 -2.78 -22.91 0.51
C LYS A 330 -2.37 -24.03 1.46
N GLY A 331 -2.10 -23.65 2.71
CA GLY A 331 -1.88 -24.54 3.85
C GLY A 331 -0.44 -25.00 4.03
N LEU A 332 0.49 -24.53 3.20
CA LEU A 332 1.92 -24.80 3.37
C LEU A 332 2.46 -24.13 4.64
N GLN A 333 3.21 -24.89 5.44
CA GLN A 333 3.85 -24.42 6.67
C GLN A 333 5.37 -24.59 6.59
N VAL A 334 6.12 -23.50 6.60
CA VAL A 334 7.60 -23.48 6.62
C VAL A 334 8.08 -22.77 7.89
N ASN A 335 7.84 -23.42 9.03
CA ASN A 335 7.91 -22.78 10.34
C ASN A 335 9.05 -23.33 11.20
N SER A 336 9.49 -22.54 12.18
CA SER A 336 10.37 -23.01 13.26
C SER A 336 11.66 -23.69 12.77
N ASN A 337 12.14 -23.33 11.59
CA ASN A 337 13.44 -23.76 11.12
C ASN A 337 14.52 -22.96 11.86
N LYS A 338 15.67 -23.61 12.08
CA LYS A 338 16.74 -23.06 12.92
C LYS A 338 17.30 -21.74 12.38
N LYS A 339 17.28 -21.57 11.05
CA LYS A 339 17.78 -20.37 10.37
C LYS A 339 16.68 -19.64 9.61
N ASN A 340 16.54 -19.88 8.30
CA ASN A 340 15.57 -19.22 7.44
C ASN A 340 14.36 -20.13 7.16
N GLY A 341 13.20 -19.52 6.91
CA GLY A 341 12.01 -20.21 6.43
C GLY A 341 12.17 -20.63 4.97
N ALA A 342 11.93 -19.70 4.04
CA ALA A 342 11.99 -19.97 2.61
C ALA A 342 12.88 -18.98 1.83
N SER A 343 13.61 -19.51 0.84
CA SER A 343 14.27 -18.74 -0.22
C SER A 343 13.74 -19.18 -1.58
N LEU A 344 13.08 -18.26 -2.27
CA LEU A 344 12.43 -18.48 -3.56
C LEU A 344 13.08 -17.57 -4.60
N TRP A 345 13.61 -18.17 -5.65
CA TRP A 345 14.14 -17.45 -6.79
C TRP A 345 13.46 -17.96 -8.06
N ALA A 346 12.68 -17.10 -8.70
CA ALA A 346 12.03 -17.39 -9.96
C ALA A 346 12.60 -16.52 -11.08
N HIS A 347 12.89 -17.14 -12.22
CA HIS A 347 13.28 -16.41 -13.41
C HIS A 347 12.13 -15.55 -13.94
N GLN A 348 10.88 -16.04 -13.88
CA GLN A 348 9.68 -15.32 -14.34
C GLN A 348 8.93 -14.67 -13.18
N TRP A 349 8.04 -15.41 -12.52
CA TRP A 349 7.08 -14.91 -11.54
C TRP A 349 6.94 -15.87 -10.36
N ILE A 350 6.39 -15.34 -9.28
CA ILE A 350 6.12 -16.04 -8.03
C ILE A 350 4.68 -15.77 -7.59
N ASP A 351 3.90 -16.84 -7.36
CA ASP A 351 2.54 -16.77 -6.82
C ASP A 351 2.47 -17.51 -5.47
N LEU A 352 1.98 -16.83 -4.43
CA LEU A 352 1.77 -17.40 -3.09
C LEU A 352 0.32 -17.20 -2.64
N GLU A 353 -0.28 -18.28 -2.14
CA GLU A 353 -1.61 -18.27 -1.53
C GLU A 353 -1.59 -18.94 -0.15
N THR A 354 -2.01 -18.23 0.89
CA THR A 354 -2.28 -18.78 2.24
C THR A 354 -1.17 -19.70 2.79
N ALA A 355 0.02 -19.17 3.07
CA ALA A 355 1.17 -19.90 3.61
C ALA A 355 1.76 -19.26 4.88
N SER A 356 2.38 -20.06 5.75
CA SER A 356 3.03 -19.56 6.98
C SER A 356 4.54 -19.82 6.98
N PHE A 357 5.30 -18.83 7.42
CA PHE A 357 6.75 -18.80 7.53
C PHE A 357 7.17 -18.25 8.90
N ASN A 358 6.57 -18.76 9.97
CA ASN A 358 6.67 -18.21 11.32
C ASN A 358 7.83 -18.82 12.13
N GLY A 359 8.45 -18.02 12.99
CA GLY A 359 9.35 -18.52 14.03
C GLY A 359 10.71 -19.03 13.53
N ASN A 360 11.23 -18.55 12.41
CA ASN A 360 12.52 -18.99 11.88
C ASN A 360 13.67 -18.14 12.46
N HIS A 361 14.60 -18.78 13.19
CA HIS A 361 15.34 -18.15 14.29
C HIS A 361 16.65 -17.40 13.96
N HIS A 362 17.07 -17.24 12.70
CA HIS A 362 18.28 -16.46 12.36
C HIS A 362 18.22 -15.63 11.05
N GLY A 363 17.09 -15.60 10.35
CA GLY A 363 17.04 -14.86 9.09
C GLY A 363 15.62 -14.53 8.63
N TYR A 364 15.33 -14.81 7.37
CA TYR A 364 14.06 -14.47 6.74
C TYR A 364 12.98 -15.49 7.08
N GLY A 365 11.75 -15.03 7.32
CA GLY A 365 10.58 -15.89 7.13
C GLY A 365 10.47 -16.27 5.65
N LEU A 366 10.41 -15.26 4.77
CA LEU A 366 10.37 -15.41 3.33
C LEU A 366 11.36 -14.46 2.63
N HIS A 367 12.24 -15.00 1.79
CA HIS A 367 12.98 -14.22 0.79
C HIS A 367 12.52 -14.66 -0.60
N ALA A 368 11.93 -13.75 -1.38
CA ALA A 368 11.40 -14.05 -2.70
C ALA A 368 11.88 -13.03 -3.75
N THR A 369 12.46 -13.54 -4.84
CA THR A 369 12.96 -12.73 -5.97
C THR A 369 12.37 -13.22 -7.29
N ALA A 370 11.73 -12.33 -8.05
CA ALA A 370 11.23 -12.58 -9.40
C ALA A 370 11.99 -11.71 -10.43
N GLU A 371 12.84 -12.32 -11.25
CA GLU A 371 13.83 -11.58 -12.05
C GLU A 371 13.26 -10.80 -13.24
N HIS A 372 12.12 -11.23 -13.81
CA HIS A 372 11.61 -10.66 -15.05
C HIS A 372 10.16 -10.20 -15.01
N LYS A 373 9.36 -10.69 -14.06
CA LYS A 373 7.94 -10.36 -13.96
C LYS A 373 7.58 -9.99 -12.53
N TYR A 374 6.50 -10.57 -12.01
CA TYR A 374 5.79 -10.08 -10.84
C TYR A 374 5.90 -11.05 -9.68
N ILE A 375 5.60 -10.52 -8.49
CA ILE A 375 5.31 -11.30 -7.29
C ILE A 375 3.85 -11.03 -6.92
N PHE A 376 3.04 -12.08 -6.80
CA PHE A 376 1.67 -12.01 -6.32
C PHE A 376 1.53 -12.83 -5.04
N ILE A 377 1.02 -12.22 -3.98
CA ILE A 377 0.83 -12.85 -2.68
C ILE A 377 -0.56 -12.52 -2.14
N ASP A 378 -1.32 -13.56 -1.77
CA ASP A 378 -2.61 -13.43 -1.07
C ASP A 378 -2.67 -14.37 0.14
N GLY A 379 -2.50 -13.79 1.33
CA GLY A 379 -2.53 -14.51 2.60
C GLY A 379 -1.17 -15.10 2.96
N ILE A 380 -0.31 -14.34 3.65
CA ILE A 380 0.90 -14.92 4.24
C ILE A 380 1.09 -14.47 5.68
N GLU A 381 1.65 -15.36 6.49
CA GLU A 381 2.09 -15.05 7.85
C GLU A 381 3.59 -15.33 7.96
N ALA A 382 4.39 -14.31 8.26
CA ALA A 382 5.82 -14.43 8.49
C ALA A 382 6.20 -13.64 9.75
N ASN A 383 5.68 -14.10 10.88
CA ASN A 383 5.83 -13.51 12.19
C ASN A 383 6.96 -14.16 12.98
N GLU A 384 7.50 -13.43 13.96
CA GLU A 384 8.45 -13.96 14.96
C GLU A 384 9.74 -14.55 14.33
N ASN A 385 10.20 -14.01 13.19
CA ASN A 385 11.45 -14.39 12.52
C ASN A 385 12.66 -13.56 12.96
N GLY A 386 13.86 -14.09 12.72
CA GLY A 386 15.11 -13.58 13.28
C GLY A 386 15.72 -12.32 12.63
N THR A 387 15.40 -12.00 11.37
CA THR A 387 15.84 -10.74 10.74
C THR A 387 14.66 -10.07 10.05
N TYR A 388 14.10 -10.71 9.03
CA TYR A 388 12.99 -10.14 8.26
C TYR A 388 11.78 -11.06 8.37
N GLY A 389 10.58 -10.49 8.47
CA GLY A 389 9.36 -11.23 8.13
C GLY A 389 9.42 -11.65 6.67
N ALA A 390 9.50 -10.67 5.76
CA ALA A 390 9.76 -10.93 4.36
C ALA A 390 10.67 -9.89 3.68
N LEU A 391 11.45 -10.38 2.71
CA LEU A 391 12.16 -9.59 1.71
C LEU A 391 11.64 -9.98 0.32
N LEU A 392 11.02 -9.03 -0.38
CA LEU A 392 10.38 -9.24 -1.68
C LEU A 392 11.02 -8.35 -2.75
N GLU A 393 11.45 -8.96 -3.85
CA GLU A 393 12.15 -8.27 -4.93
C GLU A 393 11.52 -8.66 -6.28
N ALA A 394 10.70 -7.78 -6.86
CA ALA A 394 10.05 -8.01 -8.15
C ALA A 394 10.64 -7.09 -9.23
N LYS A 395 10.84 -7.62 -10.44
CA LYS A 395 11.25 -6.76 -11.56
C LYS A 395 10.12 -5.85 -12.04
N SER A 396 8.90 -6.37 -12.12
CA SER A 396 7.68 -5.65 -12.50
C SER A 396 6.80 -5.46 -11.26
N ASP A 397 5.53 -5.86 -11.33
CA ASP A 397 4.55 -5.55 -10.29
C ASP A 397 4.75 -6.40 -9.03
N LEU A 398 4.45 -5.81 -7.87
CA LEU A 398 4.34 -6.52 -6.61
C LEU A 398 2.94 -6.28 -6.04
N THR A 399 2.18 -7.36 -5.90
CA THR A 399 0.86 -7.33 -5.23
C THR A 399 0.93 -8.19 -3.98
N LEU A 400 0.63 -7.58 -2.84
CA LEU A 400 0.59 -8.26 -1.54
C LEU A 400 -0.73 -7.94 -0.83
N LYS A 401 -1.52 -8.98 -0.57
CA LYS A 401 -2.79 -8.90 0.14
C LYS A 401 -2.78 -9.82 1.35
N ASN A 402 -3.41 -9.37 2.44
CA ASN A 402 -3.60 -10.20 3.64
C ASN A 402 -2.27 -10.73 4.22
N GLY A 403 -1.25 -9.87 4.33
CA GLY A 403 0.08 -10.23 4.80
C GLY A 403 0.32 -9.83 6.26
N PHE A 404 0.96 -10.69 7.05
CA PHE A 404 1.28 -10.44 8.46
C PHE A 404 2.77 -10.67 8.72
N PHE A 405 3.47 -9.62 9.18
CA PHE A 405 4.91 -9.59 9.39
C PHE A 405 5.27 -8.99 10.76
N ASP A 406 4.64 -9.51 11.80
CA ASP A 406 4.70 -8.96 13.15
C ASP A 406 5.82 -9.61 13.99
N ARG A 407 6.38 -8.81 14.91
CA ARG A 407 7.31 -9.26 15.96
C ARG A 407 8.55 -9.98 15.44
N ASN A 408 9.04 -9.58 14.27
CA ASN A 408 10.34 -9.99 13.74
C ASN A 408 11.45 -9.17 14.41
N ASP A 409 12.63 -9.78 14.60
CA ASP A 409 13.70 -9.15 15.39
C ASP A 409 14.27 -7.87 14.74
N GLN A 410 14.20 -7.73 13.40
CA GLN A 410 14.65 -6.54 12.69
C GLN A 410 13.49 -5.89 11.90
N GLU A 411 13.25 -6.28 10.64
CA GLU A 411 12.22 -5.66 9.81
C GLU A 411 10.99 -6.55 9.63
N GLY A 412 9.81 -5.94 9.52
CA GLY A 412 8.60 -6.66 9.15
C GLY A 412 8.63 -7.05 7.67
N LEU A 413 8.49 -6.04 6.81
CA LEU A 413 8.44 -6.20 5.36
C LEU A 413 9.40 -5.25 4.65
N THR A 414 10.28 -5.80 3.83
CA THR A 414 11.06 -5.05 2.84
C THR A 414 10.58 -5.45 1.45
N ALA A 415 10.21 -4.49 0.61
CA ALA A 415 9.72 -4.78 -0.74
C ALA A 415 10.25 -3.78 -1.77
N THR A 416 10.64 -4.30 -2.94
CA THR A 416 11.16 -3.49 -4.04
C THR A 416 10.56 -3.89 -5.39
N THR A 417 10.27 -2.89 -6.23
CA THR A 417 9.85 -3.07 -7.64
C THR A 417 10.66 -2.17 -8.56
N ALA A 418 11.22 -2.71 -9.64
CA ALA A 418 12.12 -1.96 -10.52
C ALA A 418 11.48 -1.37 -11.80
N ASP A 419 10.34 -1.89 -12.28
CA ASP A 419 9.67 -1.34 -13.47
C ASP A 419 8.12 -1.38 -13.35
N GLY A 420 7.57 -1.72 -12.18
CA GLY A 420 6.15 -2.00 -12.01
C GLY A 420 5.52 -1.37 -10.76
N GLU A 421 4.21 -1.51 -10.67
CA GLU A 421 3.42 -0.95 -9.56
C GLU A 421 3.55 -1.80 -8.29
N MET A 422 3.49 -1.14 -7.15
CA MET A 422 3.43 -1.78 -5.84
C MET A 422 2.03 -1.60 -5.22
N LEU A 423 1.34 -2.71 -4.98
CA LEU A 423 -0.01 -2.76 -4.42
C LEU A 423 -0.01 -3.55 -3.12
N LEU A 424 -0.17 -2.88 -1.98
CA LEU A 424 -0.31 -3.51 -0.67
C LEU A 424 -1.71 -3.24 -0.12
N SER A 425 -2.43 -4.29 0.29
CA SER A 425 -3.75 -4.13 0.92
C SER A 425 -3.94 -5.09 2.08
N ILE A 426 -4.39 -4.58 3.24
CA ILE A 426 -4.61 -5.38 4.45
C ILE A 426 -3.31 -6.08 4.85
N VAL A 427 -2.32 -5.27 5.24
CA VAL A 427 -0.99 -5.76 5.62
C VAL A 427 -0.62 -5.26 7.00
N SER A 428 -0.14 -6.15 7.87
CA SER A 428 0.37 -5.82 9.20
C SER A 428 1.88 -6.01 9.27
N ALA A 429 2.58 -5.04 9.87
CA ALA A 429 3.98 -5.17 10.23
C ALA A 429 4.24 -4.45 11.56
N SER A 430 3.84 -5.09 12.66
CA SER A 430 3.78 -4.49 13.98
C SER A 430 4.75 -5.12 14.96
N GLY A 431 5.32 -4.30 15.86
CA GLY A 431 6.20 -4.78 16.93
C GLY A 431 7.56 -5.30 16.46
N ASN A 432 8.06 -4.88 15.30
CA ASN A 432 9.34 -5.32 14.75
C ASN A 432 10.52 -4.52 15.33
N GLY A 433 11.72 -5.10 15.27
CA GLY A 433 12.98 -4.40 15.53
C GLY A 433 13.49 -4.43 16.98
N TRP A 434 13.06 -5.40 17.80
CA TRP A 434 13.39 -5.46 19.22
C TRP A 434 14.92 -5.51 19.50
N GLY A 435 15.42 -4.58 20.33
CA GLY A 435 16.83 -4.52 20.76
C GLY A 435 17.70 -3.62 19.87
N ASP A 436 19.00 -3.92 19.76
CA ASP A 436 19.97 -3.09 19.01
C ASP A 436 19.89 -3.26 17.47
N LYS A 437 18.81 -3.84 16.93
CA LYS A 437 18.71 -4.27 15.53
C LYS A 437 18.11 -3.21 14.59
N HIS A 438 17.50 -2.15 15.11
CA HIS A 438 17.12 -0.93 14.36
C HIS A 438 16.31 -1.17 13.06
N GLY A 439 15.27 -2.01 13.09
CA GLY A 439 14.50 -2.30 11.87
C GLY A 439 13.20 -1.51 11.71
N TYR A 440 12.74 -1.44 10.47
CA TYR A 440 11.49 -0.82 10.00
C TYR A 440 10.28 -1.74 10.23
N GLY A 441 9.10 -1.17 10.45
CA GLY A 441 7.86 -1.91 10.21
C GLY A 441 7.78 -2.33 8.75
N MET A 442 7.83 -1.33 7.85
CA MET A 442 7.87 -1.52 6.40
C MET A 442 8.90 -0.62 5.73
N HIS A 443 9.64 -1.18 4.77
CA HIS A 443 10.56 -0.45 3.90
C HIS A 443 10.26 -0.77 2.44
N LEU A 444 9.74 0.21 1.71
CA LEU A 444 9.15 0.04 0.38
C LEU A 444 9.84 0.95 -0.64
N MET A 445 10.23 0.40 -1.79
CA MET A 445 10.74 1.17 -2.92
C MET A 445 10.09 0.73 -4.22
N SER A 446 9.59 1.69 -5.01
CA SER A 446 8.96 1.38 -6.29
C SER A 446 9.38 2.38 -7.38
N ASP A 447 9.91 1.87 -8.48
CA ASP A 447 10.12 2.68 -9.69
C ASP A 447 8.79 3.00 -10.43
N GLY A 448 7.66 2.43 -9.97
CA GLY A 448 6.31 2.72 -10.46
C GLY A 448 5.41 3.31 -9.38
N ALA A 449 4.09 3.33 -9.63
CA ALA A 449 3.11 3.82 -8.67
C ALA A 449 2.99 2.91 -7.44
N MET A 450 2.73 3.51 -6.27
CA MET A 450 2.59 2.81 -5.01
C MET A 450 1.19 3.06 -4.42
N ASN A 451 0.41 2.00 -4.22
CA ASN A 451 -0.91 2.06 -3.59
C ASN A 451 -0.93 1.21 -2.32
N LEU A 452 -1.10 1.88 -1.18
CA LEU A 452 -1.04 1.33 0.17
C LEU A 452 -2.41 1.49 0.85
N ASP A 453 -3.14 0.41 1.03
CA ASP A 453 -4.49 0.44 1.61
C ASP A 453 -4.61 -0.43 2.86
N ALA A 454 -5.24 0.10 3.91
CA ALA A 454 -5.52 -0.65 5.13
C ALA A 454 -4.26 -1.28 5.77
N LEU A 455 -3.16 -0.54 5.85
CA LEU A 455 -1.94 -0.99 6.51
C LEU A 455 -2.01 -0.80 8.01
N THR A 456 -1.46 -1.74 8.79
CA THR A 456 -1.32 -1.64 10.25
C THR A 456 0.15 -1.80 10.63
N VAL A 457 0.82 -0.70 10.91
CA VAL A 457 2.27 -0.65 11.13
C VAL A 457 2.53 0.05 12.46
N VAL A 458 2.33 -0.69 13.56
CA VAL A 458 2.32 -0.10 14.90
C VAL A 458 3.36 -0.70 15.82
N GLY A 459 3.88 0.10 16.76
CA GLY A 459 4.74 -0.42 17.82
C GLY A 459 6.14 -0.84 17.37
N ASN A 460 6.62 -0.40 16.20
CA ASN A 460 7.93 -0.76 15.69
C ASN A 460 9.04 0.05 16.36
N PHE A 461 10.21 -0.56 16.53
CA PHE A 461 11.29 -0.01 17.34
C PHE A 461 11.95 1.24 16.74
N ASN A 462 12.13 1.30 15.42
CA ASN A 462 12.75 2.45 14.72
C ASN A 462 11.74 3.32 13.98
N GLU A 463 11.23 2.87 12.84
CA GLU A 463 10.32 3.65 12.00
C GLU A 463 9.14 2.76 11.61
N GLY A 464 7.95 3.36 11.47
CA GLY A 464 6.77 2.67 10.98
C GLY A 464 6.93 2.32 9.51
N LEU A 465 6.81 3.31 8.64
CA LEU A 465 6.94 3.17 7.19
C LEU A 465 8.03 4.06 6.62
N LYS A 466 8.91 3.49 5.80
CA LYS A 466 9.75 4.23 4.85
C LYS A 466 9.35 3.85 3.43
N ALA A 467 8.93 4.81 2.61
CA ALA A 467 8.44 4.56 1.27
C ALA A 467 8.98 5.56 0.23
N GLU A 468 9.49 5.04 -0.88
CA GLU A 468 9.92 5.82 -2.04
C GLU A 468 9.20 5.33 -3.31
N SER A 469 8.64 6.26 -4.08
CA SER A 469 8.03 5.99 -5.39
C SER A 469 8.50 6.98 -6.46
N ASP A 470 8.83 6.47 -7.64
CA ASP A 470 9.16 7.29 -8.82
C ASP A 470 7.92 7.84 -9.54
N GLU A 471 6.74 7.35 -9.18
CA GLU A 471 5.45 7.84 -9.67
C GLU A 471 4.54 8.25 -8.49
N THR A 472 3.23 8.12 -8.63
CA THR A 472 2.26 8.54 -7.62
C THR A 472 2.25 7.59 -6.42
N MET A 473 2.08 8.14 -5.23
CA MET A 473 1.90 7.38 -4.00
C MET A 473 0.55 7.68 -3.37
N ASN A 474 -0.26 6.64 -3.14
CA ASN A 474 -1.56 6.74 -2.49
C ASN A 474 -1.58 5.89 -1.22
N ILE A 475 -1.96 6.50 -0.09
CA ILE A 475 -2.10 5.84 1.20
C ILE A 475 -3.53 6.04 1.71
N THR A 476 -4.23 4.96 2.00
CA THR A 476 -5.62 5.01 2.48
C THR A 476 -5.84 4.13 3.69
N LYS A 477 -6.65 4.59 4.65
CA LYS A 477 -7.15 3.78 5.79
C LYS A 477 -6.05 3.11 6.61
N SER A 478 -4.89 3.74 6.72
CA SER A 478 -3.68 3.11 7.26
C SER A 478 -3.26 3.72 8.60
N HIS A 479 -2.62 2.89 9.43
CA HIS A 479 -2.22 3.25 10.80
C HIS A 479 -0.72 3.06 11.00
N PHE A 480 -0.01 4.14 11.29
CA PHE A 480 1.44 4.20 11.49
C PHE A 480 1.76 4.73 12.90
N ASP A 481 1.09 4.18 13.90
CA ASP A 481 1.08 4.73 15.26
C ASP A 481 2.09 4.03 16.20
N ASN A 482 2.52 4.75 17.23
CA ASN A 482 3.36 4.20 18.30
C ASN A 482 4.70 3.60 17.82
N ASN A 483 5.33 4.18 16.79
CA ASN A 483 6.63 3.74 16.31
C ASN A 483 7.79 4.57 16.91
N GLY A 484 9.01 4.02 16.91
CA GLY A 484 10.22 4.73 17.34
C GLY A 484 10.60 4.63 18.81
N TRP A 485 9.92 3.80 19.61
CA TRP A 485 10.11 3.72 21.06
C TRP A 485 11.40 3.02 21.51
N GLY A 486 12.28 2.63 20.60
CA GLY A 486 13.46 1.85 20.93
C GLY A 486 14.55 2.54 21.76
N LYS A 487 14.53 3.87 21.81
CA LYS A 487 15.56 4.68 22.48
C LYS A 487 15.60 4.52 24.01
N TYR A 488 14.64 3.83 24.64
CA TYR A 488 14.70 3.50 26.08
C TYR A 488 16.02 2.81 26.50
N PHE A 489 16.73 2.18 25.57
CA PHE A 489 17.92 1.38 25.89
C PHE A 489 19.22 1.84 25.21
N HIS A 490 19.20 2.75 24.22
CA HIS A 490 20.43 3.17 23.53
C HIS A 490 20.38 4.61 22.96
N PRO A 491 21.38 5.47 23.24
CA PRO A 491 21.42 6.87 22.80
C PRO A 491 21.69 7.08 21.29
N TYR A 492 21.74 6.01 20.49
CA TYR A 492 22.09 6.06 19.06
C TYR A 492 20.99 5.49 18.13
N CYS A 493 19.81 5.13 18.65
CA CYS A 493 18.72 4.62 17.84
C CYS A 493 18.08 5.76 17.01
N GLY A 494 17.68 5.43 15.78
CA GLY A 494 17.33 6.32 14.66
C GLY A 494 16.17 7.28 14.86
N ASP A 495 15.60 7.72 13.75
CA ASP A 495 14.83 8.96 13.71
C ASP A 495 13.36 8.83 14.14
N GLY A 496 12.84 7.62 14.42
CA GLY A 496 11.65 7.46 15.26
C GLY A 496 10.30 7.82 14.64
N TYR A 497 10.18 7.78 13.32
CA TYR A 497 9.04 8.33 12.57
C TYR A 497 7.84 7.39 12.46
N GLY A 498 6.64 7.97 12.36
CA GLY A 498 5.46 7.25 11.89
C GLY A 498 5.62 6.84 10.43
N ALA A 499 5.83 7.82 9.55
CA ALA A 499 6.20 7.57 8.16
C ALA A 499 7.16 8.61 7.56
N ASP A 500 8.08 8.13 6.73
CA ASP A 500 8.98 8.90 5.86
C ASP A 500 8.66 8.56 4.39
N LEU A 501 8.03 9.51 3.69
CA LEU A 501 7.45 9.32 2.37
C LEU A 501 8.07 10.24 1.33
N PHE A 502 8.52 9.66 0.22
CA PHE A 502 9.00 10.39 -0.94
C PHE A 502 8.32 9.90 -2.22
N SER A 503 7.68 10.82 -2.95
CA SER A 503 7.13 10.57 -4.29
C SER A 503 7.73 11.55 -5.28
N LYS A 504 8.20 11.07 -6.44
CA LYS A 504 8.61 11.98 -7.54
C LYS A 504 7.41 12.61 -8.26
N SER A 505 6.18 12.20 -7.93
CA SER A 505 4.91 12.70 -8.49
C SER A 505 3.95 13.09 -7.35
N ASP A 506 2.63 12.87 -7.53
CA ASP A 506 1.61 13.21 -6.54
C ASP A 506 1.60 12.23 -5.37
N LEU A 507 1.42 12.76 -4.16
CA LEU A 507 1.26 12.03 -2.91
C LEU A 507 -0.11 12.34 -2.30
N THR A 508 -0.93 11.30 -2.10
CA THR A 508 -2.27 11.42 -1.52
C THR A 508 -2.39 10.52 -0.29
N ILE A 509 -2.86 11.08 0.82
CA ILE A 509 -3.11 10.36 2.07
C ILE A 509 -4.54 10.63 2.53
N VAL A 510 -5.33 9.58 2.75
CA VAL A 510 -6.74 9.67 3.14
C VAL A 510 -7.05 8.74 4.32
N ASP A 511 -7.83 9.23 5.29
CA ASP A 511 -8.35 8.45 6.43
C ASP A 511 -7.26 7.66 7.18
N SER A 512 -6.09 8.26 7.41
CA SER A 512 -4.90 7.56 7.96
C SER A 512 -4.33 8.26 9.19
N SER A 513 -3.70 7.49 10.08
CA SER A 513 -3.14 7.99 11.36
C SER A 513 -1.63 7.77 11.48
N PHE A 514 -0.98 8.73 12.13
CA PHE A 514 0.45 8.79 12.42
C PHE A 514 0.68 9.28 13.86
N ASP A 515 -0.04 8.68 14.82
CA ASP A 515 -0.14 9.19 16.17
C ASP A 515 0.87 8.54 17.15
N ASN A 516 1.28 9.29 18.17
CA ASN A 516 2.10 8.80 19.30
C ASN A 516 3.46 8.22 18.87
N ASN A 517 4.04 8.72 17.78
CA ASN A 517 5.38 8.35 17.35
C ASN A 517 6.45 9.09 18.15
N PHE A 518 7.64 8.49 18.25
CA PHE A 518 8.71 9.03 19.07
C PHE A 518 9.25 10.38 18.56
N ASN A 519 9.26 10.58 17.25
CA ASN A 519 9.66 11.82 16.58
C ASN A 519 8.53 12.34 15.67
N ASP A 520 8.78 12.81 14.44
CA ASP A 520 7.71 13.23 13.53
C ASP A 520 6.65 12.13 13.32
N GLY A 521 5.38 12.53 13.27
CA GLY A 521 4.30 11.65 12.82
C GLY A 521 4.44 11.33 11.33
N LEU A 522 4.49 12.37 10.51
CA LEU A 522 4.55 12.27 9.05
C LEU A 522 5.61 13.19 8.45
N ILE A 523 6.54 12.62 7.69
CA ILE A 523 7.39 13.36 6.75
C ILE A 523 6.93 12.99 5.33
N ALA A 524 6.58 13.99 4.53
CA ALA A 524 6.11 13.76 3.17
C ALA A 524 6.66 14.76 2.17
N GLU A 525 7.24 14.22 1.11
CA GLU A 525 7.91 14.97 0.06
C GLU A 525 7.38 14.56 -1.33
N ALA A 526 6.98 15.55 -2.16
CA ALA A 526 6.41 15.32 -3.48
C ALA A 526 7.06 16.18 -4.59
N GLY A 527 7.46 15.53 -5.68
CA GLY A 527 8.05 16.14 -6.88
C GLY A 527 9.58 16.02 -6.97
N SER A 528 10.12 16.14 -8.19
CA SER A 528 11.56 16.00 -8.44
C SER A 528 12.35 17.27 -8.10
N GLY A 529 13.49 17.12 -7.39
CA GLY A 529 14.47 18.20 -7.17
C GLY A 529 14.43 18.91 -5.82
N ILE A 530 13.63 18.42 -4.86
CA ILE A 530 13.58 18.92 -3.47
C ILE A 530 14.79 18.49 -2.62
N GLY A 531 15.54 17.48 -3.05
CA GLY A 531 16.59 16.82 -2.27
C GLY A 531 17.99 17.46 -2.23
N GLN A 532 18.25 18.62 -2.85
CA GLN A 532 19.51 19.34 -2.59
C GLN A 532 19.36 20.87 -2.63
N VAL A 533 19.80 21.47 -1.52
CA VAL A 533 20.15 22.88 -1.30
C VAL A 533 18.97 23.79 -0.91
N TYR A 534 18.73 23.93 0.40
CA TYR A 534 18.47 25.27 0.95
C TYR A 534 19.69 26.14 0.62
N PRO A 535 19.47 27.32 0.02
CA PRO A 535 19.85 28.51 0.72
C PRO A 535 18.58 29.25 1.07
N THR A 536 18.68 30.04 2.12
CA THR A 536 17.87 31.23 2.33
C THR A 536 17.42 31.88 1.01
N LEU A 537 16.27 32.55 1.02
CA LEU A 537 15.63 33.29 -0.09
C LEU A 537 16.51 34.33 -0.83
N ASP A 538 17.82 34.34 -0.61
CA ASP A 538 18.83 35.19 -1.21
C ASP A 538 19.62 34.46 -2.31
N SER A 539 19.05 34.29 -3.50
CA SER A 539 19.82 34.48 -4.74
C SER A 539 18.98 34.29 -6.00
N PHE A 540 18.79 35.39 -6.73
CA PHE A 540 18.49 35.36 -8.16
C PHE A 540 19.74 34.85 -8.91
N GLY A 541 19.67 33.62 -9.44
CA GLY A 541 20.75 33.00 -10.23
C GLY A 541 20.22 32.11 -11.36
N LEU A 542 20.72 32.34 -12.58
CA LEU A 542 20.27 31.85 -13.89
C LEU A 542 20.05 30.33 -14.04
N PRO A 543 19.20 29.89 -15.00
CA PRO A 543 18.83 28.49 -15.18
C PRO A 543 19.98 27.67 -15.77
N PHE A 544 20.38 26.60 -15.07
CA PHE A 544 21.04 25.46 -15.69
C PHE A 544 19.96 24.52 -16.29
N PRO A 545 20.21 23.90 -17.46
CA PRO A 545 19.27 23.00 -18.09
C PRO A 545 19.39 21.62 -17.40
N TYR A 546 18.76 21.47 -16.25
CA TYR A 546 18.33 20.16 -15.77
C TYR A 546 16.90 19.91 -16.27
N PRO A 547 16.50 18.64 -16.52
CA PRO A 547 15.16 18.30 -16.96
C PRO A 547 14.13 19.01 -16.08
N HIS A 548 13.05 19.52 -16.69
CA HIS A 548 12.01 20.25 -16.00
C HIS A 548 11.60 19.51 -14.71
N PRO A 549 11.60 20.16 -13.53
CA PRO A 549 11.21 19.50 -12.30
C PRO A 549 9.80 18.95 -12.45
N ILE A 550 9.64 17.65 -12.21
CA ILE A 550 8.32 17.00 -12.16
C ILE A 550 7.59 17.62 -10.98
N ILE A 551 6.43 18.23 -11.25
CA ILE A 551 5.57 18.81 -10.22
C ILE A 551 4.83 17.66 -9.54
N GLY A 552 4.92 17.57 -8.22
CA GLY A 552 4.18 16.60 -7.41
C GLY A 552 3.37 17.32 -6.34
N ASN A 553 2.06 17.11 -6.30
CA ASN A 553 1.16 17.68 -5.30
C ASN A 553 1.11 16.82 -4.03
N ILE A 554 0.80 17.43 -2.89
CA ILE A 554 0.46 16.72 -1.64
C ILE A 554 -1.00 16.97 -1.30
N THR A 555 -1.76 15.90 -1.06
CA THR A 555 -3.16 15.96 -0.59
C THR A 555 -3.31 15.13 0.68
N LEU A 556 -3.79 15.75 1.76
CA LEU A 556 -4.15 15.10 3.02
C LEU A 556 -5.65 15.29 3.29
N GLU A 557 -6.39 14.20 3.48
CA GLU A 557 -7.82 14.22 3.81
C GLU A 557 -8.10 13.34 5.02
N ASN A 558 -8.67 13.89 6.09
CA ASN A 558 -8.97 13.17 7.34
C ASN A 558 -7.74 12.45 7.92
N VAL A 559 -6.59 13.12 7.93
CA VAL A 559 -5.33 12.58 8.47
C VAL A 559 -5.14 13.02 9.91
N THR A 560 -4.71 12.11 10.79
CA THR A 560 -4.30 12.46 12.15
C THR A 560 -2.81 12.24 12.35
N ALA A 561 -2.13 13.20 12.95
CA ALA A 561 -0.75 13.07 13.40
C ALA A 561 -0.60 13.80 14.75
N ASN A 562 -1.12 13.16 15.78
CA ASN A 562 -1.29 13.69 17.12
C ASN A 562 -0.30 13.10 18.12
N ASN A 563 0.06 13.89 19.13
CA ASN A 563 0.88 13.46 20.27
C ASN A 563 2.24 12.86 19.88
N ASN A 564 2.83 13.35 18.80
CA ASN A 564 4.15 12.93 18.35
C ASN A 564 5.25 13.68 19.12
N GLY A 565 6.35 12.99 19.38
CA GLY A 565 7.44 13.51 20.21
C GLY A 565 7.29 13.17 21.70
N TYR A 566 8.23 12.41 22.26
CA TYR A 566 8.21 12.02 23.67
C TYR A 566 9.05 12.91 24.59
N LYS A 567 8.45 13.38 25.69
CA LYS A 567 9.07 14.19 26.76
C LYS A 567 10.06 13.38 27.62
N PHE A 568 11.36 13.70 27.55
CA PHE A 568 12.36 13.20 28.50
C PHE A 568 12.67 14.24 29.58
N GLU A 569 12.30 13.97 30.84
CA GLU A 569 12.56 14.87 31.97
C GLU A 569 14.07 15.05 32.31
N SER A 570 15.00 14.34 31.68
CA SER A 570 16.40 14.29 32.14
C SER A 570 17.51 14.39 31.09
N SER A 571 17.23 14.51 29.79
CA SER A 571 18.29 14.60 28.76
C SER A 571 18.08 15.80 27.84
N LYS A 572 19.07 16.70 27.81
CA LYS A 572 19.22 17.82 26.87
C LYS A 572 19.50 17.39 25.42
N GLU A 573 18.95 16.26 24.98
CA GLU A 573 19.13 15.71 23.62
C GLU A 573 17.76 15.30 23.06
N THR A 574 16.80 16.24 23.12
CA THR A 574 15.60 16.19 22.31
C THR A 574 16.00 16.50 20.88
N LYS A 575 15.63 15.65 19.92
CA LYS A 575 15.78 16.01 18.50
C LYS A 575 14.82 17.16 18.21
N GLU A 576 15.28 18.12 17.42
CA GLU A 576 14.56 19.34 17.04
C GLU A 576 13.37 19.07 16.10
N ASP A 577 13.05 17.81 15.77
CA ASP A 577 12.21 17.42 14.63
C ASP A 577 10.97 16.58 15.05
N ALA A 578 10.22 16.99 16.07
CA ALA A 578 9.06 16.25 16.57
C ALA A 578 7.71 16.85 16.13
N ASN A 579 7.53 17.03 14.82
CA ASN A 579 6.34 17.65 14.27
C ASN A 579 5.17 16.66 14.12
N GLY A 580 3.94 17.17 14.08
CA GLY A 580 2.81 16.36 13.63
C GLY A 580 3.01 15.95 12.17
N ALA A 581 3.19 16.93 11.29
CA ALA A 581 3.58 16.71 9.90
C ALA A 581 4.58 17.73 9.35
N ASN A 582 5.54 17.24 8.56
CA ASN A 582 6.49 18.03 7.79
C ASN A 582 6.31 17.75 6.29
N LEU A 583 5.79 18.73 5.56
CA LEU A 583 5.31 18.57 4.18
C LEU A 583 6.11 19.45 3.23
N LYS A 584 6.65 18.87 2.15
CA LYS A 584 7.35 19.63 1.10
C LYS A 584 6.88 19.24 -0.28
N THR A 585 6.45 20.23 -1.05
CA THR A 585 5.96 20.02 -2.42
C THR A 585 6.39 21.13 -3.36
N ASN A 586 6.79 20.77 -4.58
CA ASN A 586 6.97 21.74 -5.67
C ASN A 586 5.67 21.98 -6.47
N GLY A 587 4.56 21.37 -6.05
CA GLY A 587 3.19 21.55 -6.55
C GLY A 587 2.26 22.16 -5.50
N ASN A 588 0.97 21.86 -5.61
CA ASN A 588 -0.04 22.33 -4.67
C ASN A 588 -0.05 21.48 -3.39
N LEU A 589 -0.43 22.11 -2.28
CA LEU A 589 -0.67 21.45 -1.00
C LEU A 589 -2.13 21.63 -0.61
N THR A 590 -2.85 20.52 -0.39
CA THR A 590 -4.23 20.53 0.09
C THR A 590 -4.35 19.72 1.37
N ILE A 591 -4.92 20.31 2.42
CA ILE A 591 -5.16 19.66 3.72
C ILE A 591 -6.63 19.89 4.10
N THR A 592 -7.39 18.83 4.32
CA THR A 592 -8.82 18.91 4.63
C THR A 592 -9.22 17.97 5.75
N GLY A 593 -9.89 18.48 6.78
CA GLY A 593 -10.42 17.64 7.86
C GLY A 593 -9.36 16.95 8.72
N SER A 594 -8.12 17.46 8.74
CA SER A 594 -6.98 16.80 9.38
C SER A 594 -6.63 17.38 10.76
N GLU A 595 -5.99 16.58 11.61
CA GLU A 595 -5.64 16.93 12.98
C GLU A 595 -4.13 16.74 13.26
N PHE A 596 -3.50 17.78 13.82
CA PHE A 596 -2.08 17.82 14.16
C PHE A 596 -1.89 18.40 15.57
N ASN A 597 -2.45 17.70 16.56
CA ASN A 597 -2.62 18.20 17.93
C ASN A 597 -1.62 17.57 18.90
N GLY A 598 -1.20 18.32 19.92
CA GLY A 598 -0.45 17.77 21.05
C GLY A 598 0.97 17.33 20.73
N ASN A 599 1.55 17.78 19.61
CA ASN A 599 2.90 17.41 19.20
C ASN A 599 3.96 18.20 19.96
N TYR A 600 5.15 17.62 20.09
CA TYR A 600 6.22 18.18 20.92
C TYR A 600 7.07 19.25 20.22
N ASN A 601 6.79 19.53 18.95
CA ASN A 601 7.33 20.65 18.21
C ASN A 601 6.19 21.32 17.41
N SER A 602 6.34 21.54 16.10
CA SER A 602 5.27 22.15 15.31
C SER A 602 4.15 21.14 15.07
N GLY A 603 2.89 21.57 15.17
CA GLY A 603 1.80 20.70 14.72
C GLY A 603 1.92 20.44 13.22
N LEU A 604 2.13 21.50 12.44
CA LEU A 604 2.24 21.42 10.99
C LEU A 604 3.32 22.36 10.43
N TYR A 605 4.25 21.80 9.67
CA TYR A 605 5.23 22.54 8.89
C TYR A 605 5.05 22.23 7.40
N ALA A 606 4.92 23.25 6.56
CA ALA A 606 4.64 23.07 5.15
C ALA A 606 5.35 24.07 4.22
N ASP A 607 6.07 23.53 3.23
CA ASP A 607 6.69 24.27 2.13
C ASP A 607 6.03 23.88 0.79
N ALA A 608 5.44 24.85 0.08
CA ALA A 608 4.81 24.61 -1.21
C ALA A 608 5.21 25.64 -2.29
N ALA A 609 5.52 25.17 -3.50
CA ALA A 609 5.70 26.08 -4.63
C ALA A 609 4.36 26.47 -5.31
N GLY A 610 3.36 25.60 -5.24
CA GLY A 610 2.01 25.83 -5.72
C GLY A 610 1.10 26.49 -4.68
N LYS A 611 -0.22 26.44 -4.93
CA LYS A 611 -1.23 26.98 -4.01
C LYS A 611 -1.34 26.09 -2.77
N ILE A 612 -1.46 26.72 -1.61
CA ILE A 612 -1.76 26.04 -0.34
C ILE A 612 -3.25 26.21 -0.04
N ARG A 613 -3.93 25.13 0.33
CA ARG A 613 -5.31 25.16 0.85
C ARG A 613 -5.37 24.32 2.12
N VAL A 614 -5.82 24.93 3.21
CA VAL A 614 -6.11 24.25 4.47
C VAL A 614 -7.56 24.54 4.85
N GLU A 615 -8.33 23.48 5.06
CA GLU A 615 -9.76 23.58 5.31
C GLU A 615 -10.18 22.65 6.44
N SER A 616 -11.00 23.15 7.36
CA SER A 616 -11.60 22.36 8.45
C SER A 616 -10.57 21.53 9.25
N SER A 617 -9.35 22.05 9.42
CA SER A 617 -8.23 21.34 10.05
C SER A 617 -7.90 21.91 11.43
N GLN A 618 -7.32 21.10 12.30
CA GLN A 618 -6.99 21.45 13.68
C GLN A 618 -5.49 21.29 13.95
N VAL A 619 -4.86 22.33 14.50
CA VAL A 619 -3.45 22.34 14.87
C VAL A 619 -3.31 22.98 16.26
N ASN A 620 -3.68 22.22 17.27
CA ASN A 620 -3.90 22.75 18.62
C ASN A 620 -2.98 22.10 19.65
N LYS A 621 -2.69 22.83 20.74
CA LYS A 621 -1.99 22.29 21.93
C LYS A 621 -0.61 21.69 21.65
N ASN A 622 0.08 22.18 20.62
CA ASN A 622 1.45 21.77 20.35
C ASN A 622 2.41 22.50 21.31
N GLU A 623 3.38 21.78 21.87
CA GLU A 623 4.24 22.23 22.97
C GLU A 623 5.66 21.64 22.92
N GLY A 624 6.72 22.46 22.89
CA GLY A 624 8.11 21.98 22.92
C GLY A 624 8.99 22.63 23.98
N TRP A 625 10.26 22.19 24.06
CA TRP A 625 11.25 22.61 25.07
C TRP A 625 12.45 23.40 24.48
N GLU A 626 12.52 23.59 23.17
CA GLU A 626 13.64 24.27 22.49
C GLU A 626 13.16 25.07 21.27
N LYS A 627 14.02 25.94 20.72
CA LYS A 627 13.76 26.85 19.58
C LYS A 627 13.04 26.16 18.41
N GLY A 628 11.72 26.32 18.29
CA GLY A 628 10.93 25.75 17.18
C GLY A 628 9.41 25.63 17.40
N ASP A 629 8.88 26.04 18.55
CA ASP A 629 7.51 25.74 18.99
C ASP A 629 6.44 26.56 18.24
N PHE A 630 5.69 25.91 17.34
CA PHE A 630 4.66 26.57 16.53
C PHE A 630 3.39 25.74 16.43
N GLY A 631 2.23 26.39 16.30
CA GLY A 631 1.02 25.69 15.83
C GLY A 631 1.24 25.24 14.39
N ALA A 632 1.13 26.16 13.43
CA ALA A 632 1.39 25.88 12.02
C ALA A 632 2.28 26.94 11.35
N ILE A 633 3.17 26.48 10.46
CA ILE A 633 3.99 27.32 9.59
C ILE A 633 3.76 26.94 8.13
N PHE A 634 3.52 27.95 7.30
CA PHE A 634 3.41 27.80 5.85
C PHE A 634 4.38 28.73 5.11
N HIS A 635 5.23 28.15 4.26
CA HIS A 635 5.95 28.89 3.23
C HIS A 635 5.42 28.58 1.84
N GLY A 636 5.06 29.61 1.09
CA GLY A 636 4.42 29.47 -0.22
C GLY A 636 5.01 30.37 -1.30
N LYS A 637 5.21 29.84 -2.51
CA LYS A 637 5.51 30.69 -3.69
C LYS A 637 4.26 31.19 -4.42
N SER A 638 3.08 30.73 -4.02
CA SER A 638 1.77 31.11 -4.57
C SER A 638 0.86 31.70 -3.49
N SER A 639 -0.46 31.68 -3.69
CA SER A 639 -1.47 32.06 -2.70
C SER A 639 -1.75 30.95 -1.69
N ILE A 640 -2.36 31.33 -0.55
CA ILE A 640 -2.87 30.41 0.47
C ILE A 640 -4.32 30.74 0.84
N ASP A 641 -5.14 29.70 0.96
CA ASP A 641 -6.49 29.76 1.53
C ASP A 641 -6.53 28.97 2.85
N LEU A 642 -6.89 29.63 3.94
CA LEU A 642 -7.12 29.03 5.26
C LEU A 642 -8.60 29.18 5.63
N LEU A 643 -9.32 28.07 5.72
CA LEU A 643 -10.78 28.06 5.85
C LEU A 643 -11.22 27.22 7.05
N ASN A 644 -12.05 27.77 7.93
CA ASN A 644 -12.71 27.04 9.01
C ASN A 644 -11.76 26.19 9.89
N SER A 645 -10.52 26.67 10.11
CA SER A 645 -9.45 25.91 10.78
C SER A 645 -9.04 26.53 12.11
N THR A 646 -8.52 25.71 13.04
CA THR A 646 -8.13 26.15 14.39
C THR A 646 -6.65 25.94 14.65
N PHE A 647 -6.01 26.93 15.25
CA PHE A 647 -4.60 26.97 15.62
C PHE A 647 -4.45 27.46 17.07
N ASP A 648 -5.21 26.84 17.98
CA ASP A 648 -5.44 27.35 19.33
C ASP A 648 -4.57 26.63 20.38
N MET A 649 -4.35 27.31 21.51
CA MET A 649 -3.68 26.75 22.68
C MET A 649 -2.27 26.21 22.42
N ASN A 650 -1.56 26.71 21.40
CA ASN A 650 -0.18 26.32 21.14
C ASN A 650 0.76 27.11 22.05
N TRP A 651 1.90 26.50 22.38
CA TRP A 651 3.00 27.20 23.05
C TRP A 651 3.90 27.79 21.96
N GLY A 652 3.91 29.11 21.86
CA GLY A 652 4.43 29.85 20.71
C GLY A 652 3.32 30.28 19.74
N PRO A 653 3.67 30.84 18.57
CA PRO A 653 2.70 31.34 17.61
C PRO A 653 1.72 30.26 17.12
N GLY A 654 0.43 30.56 17.11
CA GLY A 654 -0.60 29.66 16.59
C GLY A 654 -0.47 29.46 15.08
N LEU A 655 -0.41 30.55 14.32
CA LEU A 655 -0.35 30.50 12.85
C LEU A 655 0.71 31.45 12.29
N GLN A 656 1.57 30.94 11.40
CA GLN A 656 2.49 31.74 10.60
C GLN A 656 2.39 31.43 9.12
N VAL A 657 2.30 32.47 8.31
CA VAL A 657 2.12 32.38 6.86
C VAL A 657 3.07 33.35 6.18
N TYR A 658 3.95 32.79 5.34
CA TYR A 658 4.92 33.54 4.54
C TYR A 658 4.76 33.15 3.08
N VAL A 659 4.08 33.98 2.30
CA VAL A 659 3.77 33.65 0.90
C VAL A 659 4.11 34.77 -0.07
N LEU A 660 4.30 34.43 -1.35
CA LEU A 660 4.44 35.44 -2.39
C LEU A 660 3.09 35.96 -2.91
N GLY A 661 2.06 35.11 -2.93
CA GLY A 661 0.72 35.43 -3.44
C GLY A 661 -0.25 35.93 -2.37
N ALA A 662 -1.54 36.00 -2.70
CA ALA A 662 -2.58 36.46 -1.77
C ALA A 662 -2.78 35.50 -0.58
N ILE A 663 -3.17 36.05 0.57
CA ILE A 663 -3.56 35.30 1.77
C ILE A 663 -5.05 35.50 2.00
N ASN A 664 -5.81 34.41 2.02
CA ASN A 664 -7.23 34.41 2.37
C ASN A 664 -7.45 33.60 3.65
N VAL A 665 -8.05 34.23 4.66
CA VAL A 665 -8.35 33.63 5.97
C VAL A 665 -9.84 33.81 6.22
N ASP A 666 -10.60 32.72 6.34
CA ASP A 666 -12.05 32.79 6.61
C ASP A 666 -12.47 31.73 7.64
N GLY A 667 -13.11 32.15 8.73
CA GLY A 667 -13.57 31.22 9.77
C GLY A 667 -12.44 30.61 10.60
N VAL A 668 -11.27 31.26 10.68
CA VAL A 668 -10.08 30.73 11.37
C VAL A 668 -10.00 31.22 12.80
N SER A 669 -9.62 30.33 13.72
CA SER A 669 -9.24 30.68 15.10
C SER A 669 -7.74 30.45 15.32
N ALA A 670 -7.05 31.42 15.91
CA ALA A 670 -5.73 31.24 16.50
C ALA A 670 -5.69 32.01 17.83
N SER A 671 -6.29 31.40 18.85
CA SER A 671 -6.55 31.99 20.16
C SER A 671 -5.91 31.17 21.28
N ASP A 672 -5.80 31.76 22.47
CA ASP A 672 -5.23 31.13 23.66
C ASP A 672 -3.77 30.65 23.46
N ASN A 673 -3.01 31.22 22.53
CA ASN A 673 -1.63 30.84 22.31
C ASN A 673 -0.72 31.49 23.35
N MET A 674 0.16 30.70 23.97
CA MET A 674 0.90 31.08 25.17
C MET A 674 2.39 31.22 24.88
N SER A 675 3.08 32.07 25.64
CA SER A 675 4.52 32.21 25.55
C SER A 675 5.24 31.07 26.28
N TRP A 676 6.35 30.59 25.72
CA TRP A 676 7.21 29.60 26.40
C TRP A 676 8.38 30.29 27.10
N GLU A 677 8.42 30.20 28.43
CA GLU A 677 9.48 30.73 29.33
C GLU A 677 9.93 32.19 29.05
N GLY A 678 9.10 33.01 28.37
CA GLY A 678 9.45 34.36 27.94
C GLY A 678 10.51 34.41 26.84
N TYR A 679 10.72 33.34 26.06
CA TYR A 679 11.63 33.30 24.91
C TYR A 679 10.91 33.45 23.57
N TYR A 680 9.76 32.78 23.41
CA TYR A 680 8.93 32.89 22.22
C TYR A 680 7.54 33.38 22.60
N PRO A 681 7.06 34.46 21.99
CA PRO A 681 5.73 35.01 22.24
C PRO A 681 4.64 34.13 21.62
N GLY A 682 3.52 34.01 22.33
CA GLY A 682 2.37 33.21 21.94
C GLY A 682 1.47 33.92 20.94
N TYR A 683 2.01 34.38 19.81
CA TYR A 683 1.24 35.16 18.84
C TYR A 683 0.01 34.40 18.30
N GLY A 684 -1.09 35.11 18.04
CA GLY A 684 -2.24 34.50 17.36
C GLY A 684 -1.91 34.14 15.91
N ALA A 685 -1.79 35.14 15.03
CA ALA A 685 -1.42 34.93 13.62
C ALA A 685 -0.43 35.97 13.08
N VAL A 686 0.54 35.49 12.29
CA VAL A 686 1.47 36.29 11.49
C VAL A 686 1.23 36.01 10.01
N LEU A 687 0.78 37.02 9.27
CA LEU A 687 0.44 36.92 7.85
C LEU A 687 1.31 37.87 7.03
N ASP A 688 2.26 37.33 6.26
CA ASP A 688 3.19 38.10 5.44
C ASP A 688 3.10 37.71 3.97
N THR A 689 2.80 38.70 3.12
CA THR A 689 2.77 38.54 1.66
C THR A 689 3.58 39.59 0.91
N LYS A 690 4.30 39.13 -0.12
CA LYS A 690 5.15 39.97 -0.96
C LYS A 690 4.45 40.63 -2.14
N PHE A 691 3.49 39.97 -2.80
CA PHE A 691 2.87 40.48 -4.03
C PHE A 691 1.34 40.40 -4.03
N GLY A 692 0.73 39.81 -3.01
CA GLY A 692 -0.72 39.70 -2.89
C GLY A 692 -1.30 40.62 -1.81
N GLY A 693 -2.63 40.67 -1.77
CA GLY A 693 -3.38 41.27 -0.67
C GLY A 693 -3.71 40.24 0.41
N VAL A 694 -4.23 40.73 1.53
CA VAL A 694 -4.66 39.89 2.66
C VAL A 694 -6.15 40.11 2.93
N THR A 695 -6.94 39.05 2.88
CA THR A 695 -8.36 39.07 3.25
C THR A 695 -8.61 38.19 4.46
N ILE A 696 -9.20 38.76 5.50
CA ILE A 696 -9.55 38.08 6.76
C ILE A 696 -11.04 38.27 7.01
N ALA A 697 -11.76 37.17 7.24
CA ALA A 697 -13.19 37.18 7.49
C ALA A 697 -13.60 36.19 8.58
N ASN A 698 -14.57 36.56 9.43
CA ASN A 698 -15.19 35.64 10.40
C ASN A 698 -14.18 34.91 11.33
N SER A 699 -13.07 35.56 11.68
CA SER A 699 -11.93 34.94 12.39
C SER A 699 -11.75 35.45 13.81
N PHE A 700 -11.06 34.68 14.65
CA PHE A 700 -10.82 34.93 16.07
C PHE A 700 -9.34 34.81 16.42
N PHE A 701 -8.77 35.86 17.02
CA PHE A 701 -7.37 35.94 17.43
C PHE A 701 -7.29 36.50 18.85
N ASN A 702 -7.90 35.78 19.79
CA ASN A 702 -8.16 36.27 21.14
C ASN A 702 -7.22 35.63 22.17
N ASP A 703 -7.06 36.33 23.30
CA ASP A 703 -6.46 35.76 24.52
C ASP A 703 -5.04 35.20 24.29
N ASN A 704 -4.26 35.82 23.40
CA ASN A 704 -2.89 35.40 23.09
C ASN A 704 -1.85 36.17 23.94
N GLU A 705 -0.79 35.47 24.37
CA GLU A 705 0.36 36.04 25.07
C GLU A 705 1.37 36.67 24.08
N GLY A 706 0.90 37.69 23.37
CA GLY A 706 1.61 38.52 22.40
C GLY A 706 0.60 39.41 21.69
N PHE A 707 0.81 39.68 20.40
CA PHE A 707 -0.27 40.23 19.58
C PHE A 707 -1.25 39.14 19.12
N GLY A 708 -2.50 39.53 18.88
CA GLY A 708 -3.49 38.63 18.27
C GLY A 708 -3.26 38.49 16.77
N LEU A 709 -3.08 39.60 16.05
CA LEU A 709 -2.98 39.59 14.60
C LEU A 709 -1.89 40.52 14.08
N PHE A 710 -0.92 39.98 13.34
CA PHE A 710 0.07 40.73 12.61
C PHE A 710 -0.08 40.50 11.11
N VAL A 711 -0.23 41.58 10.34
CA VAL A 711 -0.38 41.55 8.88
C VAL A 711 0.65 42.46 8.22
N TRP A 712 1.39 41.90 7.28
CA TRP A 712 2.24 42.63 6.36
C TRP A 712 1.86 42.30 4.92
N SER A 713 1.44 43.33 4.19
CA SER A 713 0.96 43.18 2.81
C SER A 713 1.56 44.24 1.91
N ASN A 714 1.93 43.85 0.70
CA ASN A 714 2.29 44.82 -0.35
C ASN A 714 1.07 45.25 -1.19
N ASP A 715 -0.11 44.69 -0.96
CA ASP A 715 -1.36 45.09 -1.59
C ASP A 715 -2.46 45.36 -0.55
N ASP A 716 -3.70 45.57 -1.00
CA ASP A 716 -4.84 45.89 -0.13
C ASP A 716 -5.05 44.83 0.97
N VAL A 717 -5.40 45.31 2.18
CA VAL A 717 -5.79 44.46 3.32
C VAL A 717 -7.26 44.69 3.65
N THR A 718 -8.03 43.61 3.76
CA THR A 718 -9.45 43.63 4.13
C THR A 718 -9.71 42.75 5.34
N VAL A 719 -10.28 43.30 6.41
CA VAL A 719 -10.66 42.57 7.63
C VAL A 719 -12.16 42.74 7.87
N LYS A 720 -12.90 41.64 8.05
CA LYS A 720 -14.36 41.66 8.19
C LYS A 720 -14.84 40.70 9.27
N LYS A 721 -15.68 41.17 10.21
CA LYS A 721 -16.25 40.28 11.24
C LYS A 721 -15.19 39.49 12.01
N THR A 722 -14.10 40.17 12.37
CA THR A 722 -12.95 39.56 13.04
C THR A 722 -12.88 40.07 14.47
N GLU A 723 -12.53 39.19 15.40
CA GLU A 723 -12.32 39.50 16.81
C GLU A 723 -10.85 39.33 17.17
N VAL A 724 -10.26 40.36 17.76
CA VAL A 724 -8.85 40.40 18.18
C VAL A 724 -8.79 41.02 19.58
N ASN A 725 -9.16 40.23 20.57
CA ASN A 725 -9.44 40.72 21.92
C ASN A 725 -8.53 40.10 22.98
N ASN A 726 -8.30 40.85 24.06
CA ASN A 726 -7.61 40.39 25.28
C ASN A 726 -6.19 39.83 25.04
N ASN A 727 -5.45 40.36 24.07
CA ASN A 727 -4.07 39.95 23.84
C ASN A 727 -3.13 40.79 24.74
N ASP A 728 -2.11 40.14 25.31
CA ASP A 728 -1.23 40.71 26.34
C ASP A 728 0.28 40.53 26.00
N TYR A 729 1.21 41.12 26.75
CA TYR A 729 2.65 40.98 26.47
C TYR A 729 3.23 39.57 26.74
N GLY A 730 2.47 38.67 27.38
CA GLY A 730 3.02 37.49 28.04
C GLY A 730 4.00 37.82 29.18
N TRP A 731 4.57 36.80 29.82
CA TRP A 731 5.55 36.97 30.91
C TRP A 731 6.98 37.22 30.37
N PHE A 732 7.24 38.41 29.83
CA PHE A 732 8.56 38.76 29.26
C PHE A 732 9.51 39.44 30.25
N TRP A 733 10.74 38.92 30.37
CA TRP A 733 11.86 39.57 31.09
C TRP A 733 12.76 40.35 30.12
N ASP A 734 12.41 41.60 29.81
CA ASP A 734 13.30 42.72 29.41
C ASP A 734 14.52 42.35 28.50
N GLY A 735 14.30 41.50 27.49
CA GLY A 735 15.31 41.01 26.56
C GLY A 735 14.81 41.08 25.11
N PRO A 736 15.67 41.43 24.14
CA PRO A 736 15.24 41.59 22.75
C PRO A 736 14.74 40.26 22.17
N VAL A 737 13.53 40.27 21.62
CA VAL A 737 12.93 39.11 20.94
C VAL A 737 13.48 39.06 19.52
N TYR A 738 14.49 38.22 19.31
CA TYR A 738 14.85 37.81 17.95
C TYR A 738 13.83 36.79 17.46
N ALA A 739 12.62 37.24 17.14
CA ALA A 739 11.85 36.53 16.14
C ALA A 739 12.66 36.72 14.85
N GLU A 740 13.37 35.69 14.38
CA GLU A 740 14.03 35.68 13.05
C GLU A 740 12.94 35.65 11.96
N VAL A 741 12.06 36.66 11.95
CA VAL A 741 11.06 36.84 10.93
C VAL A 741 11.72 37.63 9.82
N VAL A 742 12.21 36.89 8.82
CA VAL A 742 12.67 37.48 7.57
C VAL A 742 11.43 37.86 6.77
N MET A 743 10.92 39.07 7.01
CA MET A 743 9.75 39.62 6.33
C MET A 743 9.96 39.64 4.81
N LEU A 744 9.17 38.88 4.06
CA LEU A 744 9.23 38.76 2.59
C LEU A 744 8.87 40.08 1.90
N GLY A 745 7.95 40.84 2.50
CA GLY A 745 7.45 42.14 2.04
C GLY A 745 8.47 43.27 2.17
N SER A 746 9.47 43.14 3.05
CA SER A 746 10.57 44.11 3.10
C SER A 746 11.39 43.99 1.81
N GLY A 747 11.40 45.02 0.97
CA GLY A 747 12.32 45.07 -0.16
C GLY A 747 13.79 44.92 0.31
N PRO A 748 14.79 44.86 -0.59
CA PRO A 748 16.20 44.83 -0.22
C PRO A 748 16.70 46.18 0.34
N VAL A 749 15.99 46.73 1.30
CA VAL A 749 16.39 47.87 2.11
C VAL A 749 16.94 47.28 3.40
N PHE A 750 18.27 47.33 3.53
CA PHE A 750 19.02 47.09 4.76
C PHE A 750 18.48 48.00 5.90
N GLY A 751 17.41 47.58 6.54
CA GLY A 751 17.09 47.90 7.94
C GLY A 751 17.43 46.69 8.81
N PRO A 752 17.60 46.85 10.14
CA PRO A 752 17.60 45.70 11.03
C PRO A 752 16.30 44.90 10.86
N PRO A 753 16.28 43.59 11.20
CA PRO A 753 15.02 42.85 11.32
C PRO A 753 14.00 43.68 12.09
N TYR A 754 12.75 43.73 11.62
CA TYR A 754 11.68 44.37 12.36
C TYR A 754 11.56 43.64 13.70
N ASP A 755 11.83 44.37 14.78
CA ASP A 755 11.68 43.83 16.12
C ASP A 755 10.19 43.75 16.42
N LEU A 756 9.62 42.55 16.30
CA LEU A 756 8.19 42.33 16.55
C LEU A 756 7.82 42.63 18.02
N SER A 757 8.80 42.70 18.93
CA SER A 757 8.54 43.06 20.32
C SER A 757 8.03 44.49 20.50
N ASP A 758 8.24 45.37 19.52
CA ASP A 758 7.68 46.73 19.51
C ASP A 758 6.14 46.75 19.38
N TYR A 759 5.50 45.61 19.09
CA TYR A 759 4.05 45.46 18.92
C TYR A 759 3.47 44.39 19.85
N ASN A 760 4.23 43.91 20.85
CA ASN A 760 3.67 42.98 21.82
C ASN A 760 2.57 43.69 22.63
N GLY A 761 1.50 42.97 22.95
CA GLY A 761 0.34 43.55 23.63
C GLY A 761 -0.60 44.36 22.74
N ASP A 762 -0.23 44.67 21.48
CA ASP A 762 -1.19 45.19 20.50
C ASP A 762 -2.21 44.10 20.16
N GLY A 763 -3.49 44.47 20.02
CA GLY A 763 -4.49 43.57 19.47
C GLY A 763 -4.11 43.17 18.04
N ALA A 764 -4.08 44.17 17.14
CA ALA A 764 -3.67 43.95 15.76
C ALA A 764 -2.71 45.03 15.23
N PHE A 765 -1.65 44.58 14.56
CA PHE A 765 -0.79 45.40 13.71
C PHE A 765 -1.02 45.06 12.24
N ILE A 766 -1.39 46.07 11.43
CA ILE A 766 -1.67 45.90 10.00
C ILE A 766 -0.87 46.92 9.19
N HIS A 767 0.01 46.43 8.33
CA HIS A 767 0.79 47.24 7.42
C HIS A 767 0.49 46.90 5.95
N SER A 768 0.16 47.93 5.16
CA SER A 768 -0.02 47.84 3.70
C SER A 768 0.91 48.81 2.96
N GLU A 769 1.99 48.30 2.39
CA GLU A 769 3.09 49.09 1.79
C GLU A 769 2.65 49.85 0.53
N PHE A 770 1.73 49.31 -0.28
CA PHE A 770 1.21 49.97 -1.49
C PHE A 770 -0.32 49.96 -1.62
N GLY A 771 -1.02 49.35 -0.66
CA GLY A 771 -2.47 49.16 -0.68
C GLY A 771 -3.23 50.06 0.29
N SER A 772 -4.53 49.83 0.32
CA SER A 772 -5.49 50.40 1.26
C SER A 772 -5.79 49.37 2.35
N VAL A 773 -6.21 49.84 3.53
CA VAL A 773 -6.70 48.97 4.60
C VAL A 773 -8.18 49.22 4.84
N THR A 774 -9.01 48.19 4.77
CA THR A 774 -10.44 48.25 5.05
C THR A 774 -10.81 47.28 6.17
N ILE A 775 -11.40 47.80 7.26
CA ILE A 775 -11.83 46.99 8.40
C ILE A 775 -13.32 47.24 8.65
N ASN A 776 -14.10 46.17 8.74
CA ASN A 776 -15.56 46.26 8.80
C ASN A 776 -16.19 45.28 9.79
N ASN A 777 -17.07 45.76 10.66
CA ASN A 777 -17.79 44.93 11.65
C ASN A 777 -16.85 44.10 12.54
N SER A 778 -15.71 44.66 12.99
CA SER A 778 -14.67 43.93 13.74
C SER A 778 -14.46 44.50 15.14
N GLN A 779 -13.85 43.71 16.02
CA GLN A 779 -13.61 44.04 17.43
C GLN A 779 -12.12 43.92 17.78
N PHE A 780 -11.61 44.90 18.52
CA PHE A 780 -10.22 44.99 18.98
C PHE A 780 -10.19 45.49 20.44
N ASN A 781 -10.69 44.67 21.36
CA ASN A 781 -11.05 45.06 22.72
C ASN A 781 -10.12 44.45 23.77
N GLY A 782 -9.84 45.18 24.85
CA GLY A 782 -9.19 44.64 26.04
C GLY A 782 -7.72 44.24 25.86
N ASN A 783 -7.05 44.74 24.81
CA ASN A 783 -5.64 44.44 24.56
C ASN A 783 -4.73 45.33 25.43
N GLU A 784 -3.54 44.83 25.76
CA GLU A 784 -2.67 45.47 26.76
C GLU A 784 -2.04 46.80 26.28
N GLU A 785 -1.69 46.93 25.00
CA GLU A 785 -1.27 48.20 24.39
C GLU A 785 -2.41 48.80 23.55
N HIS A 786 -2.24 48.87 22.22
CA HIS A 786 -3.23 49.40 21.31
C HIS A 786 -4.22 48.32 20.91
N GLY A 787 -5.49 48.67 20.74
CA GLY A 787 -6.44 47.73 20.14
C GLY A 787 -6.07 47.45 18.68
N LEU A 788 -5.79 48.52 17.93
CA LEU A 788 -5.56 48.45 16.50
C LEU A 788 -4.50 49.47 16.04
N SER A 789 -3.40 48.98 15.46
CA SER A 789 -2.33 49.77 14.85
C SER A 789 -2.30 49.53 13.34
N VAL A 790 -2.53 50.57 12.53
CA VAL A 790 -2.65 50.44 11.06
C VAL A 790 -1.81 51.46 10.33
N GLU A 791 -0.99 50.99 9.40
CA GLU A 791 -0.27 51.81 8.43
C GLU A 791 -0.65 51.43 7.00
N ALA A 792 -1.01 52.41 6.17
CA ALA A 792 -1.36 52.18 4.76
C ALA A 792 -0.81 53.27 3.84
N TRP A 793 -0.34 52.87 2.66
CA TRP A 793 0.09 53.82 1.64
C TRP A 793 -1.08 54.49 0.88
N LYS A 794 -2.22 53.83 0.80
CA LYS A 794 -3.45 54.44 0.28
C LYS A 794 -4.38 54.77 1.44
N ASP A 795 -5.66 54.48 1.29
CA ASP A 795 -6.70 54.88 2.24
C ASP A 795 -6.82 53.88 3.39
N ILE A 796 -7.23 54.36 4.57
CA ILE A 796 -7.69 53.52 5.68
C ILE A 796 -9.19 53.75 5.86
N THR A 797 -9.98 52.69 5.83
CA THR A 797 -11.43 52.73 6.09
C THR A 797 -11.80 51.81 7.24
N LEU A 798 -12.39 52.37 8.30
CA LEU A 798 -13.00 51.63 9.39
C LEU A 798 -14.52 51.86 9.34
N ASP A 799 -15.33 50.79 9.32
CA ASP A 799 -16.79 50.89 9.41
C ASP A 799 -17.32 49.89 10.44
N LYS A 800 -18.04 50.37 11.46
CA LYS A 800 -18.62 49.55 12.54
C LYS A 800 -17.55 48.73 13.28
N VAL A 801 -16.45 49.38 13.62
CA VAL A 801 -15.35 48.77 14.38
C VAL A 801 -15.50 49.13 15.86
N GLU A 802 -15.32 48.16 16.75
CA GLU A 802 -15.30 48.37 18.20
C GLU A 802 -13.87 48.23 18.73
N VAL A 803 -13.41 49.25 19.46
CA VAL A 803 -12.07 49.32 20.03
C VAL A 803 -12.20 49.85 21.45
N ILE A 804 -12.34 48.93 22.40
CA ILE A 804 -12.80 49.22 23.76
C ILE A 804 -11.82 48.67 24.79
N GLY A 805 -11.46 49.50 25.78
CA GLY A 805 -10.76 49.03 26.97
C GLY A 805 -9.30 48.63 26.77
N ASN A 806 -8.60 49.21 25.79
CA ASN A 806 -7.19 48.91 25.53
C ASN A 806 -6.26 49.81 26.37
N GLY A 807 -5.05 49.33 26.69
CA GLY A 807 -4.18 49.99 27.68
C GLY A 807 -3.54 51.31 27.24
N ASP A 808 -3.36 51.53 25.94
CA ASP A 808 -2.82 52.77 25.35
C ASP A 808 -3.86 53.44 24.41
N ASP A 809 -3.47 53.88 23.21
CA ASP A 809 -4.38 54.38 22.18
C ASP A 809 -5.32 53.24 21.72
N GLY A 810 -6.63 53.51 21.62
CA GLY A 810 -7.58 52.54 21.08
C GLY A 810 -7.20 52.13 19.66
N ALA A 811 -7.29 53.06 18.71
CA ALA A 811 -6.81 52.85 17.35
C ALA A 811 -5.78 53.90 16.92
N LYS A 812 -4.65 53.43 16.40
CA LYS A 812 -3.54 54.24 15.87
C LYS A 812 -3.45 54.06 14.37
N LEU A 813 -3.84 55.08 13.60
CA LEU A 813 -3.99 55.01 12.16
C LEU A 813 -3.05 55.99 11.44
N ARG A 814 -2.31 55.49 10.46
CA ARG A 814 -1.46 56.31 9.59
C ARG A 814 -1.69 55.94 8.13
N ALA A 815 -2.24 56.89 7.38
CA ALA A 815 -2.44 56.74 5.95
C ALA A 815 -1.62 57.79 5.18
N HIS A 816 -1.10 57.42 4.00
CA HIS A 816 -0.73 58.41 3.01
C HIS A 816 -1.98 58.89 2.23
N GLY A 817 -2.99 58.05 2.06
CA GLY A 817 -4.32 58.44 1.57
C GLY A 817 -5.24 59.01 2.65
N ASN A 818 -6.54 58.93 2.43
CA ASN A 818 -7.58 59.37 3.35
C ASN A 818 -7.80 58.36 4.47
N ILE A 819 -8.24 58.85 5.62
CA ILE A 819 -8.73 58.01 6.72
C ILE A 819 -10.22 58.27 6.87
N THR A 820 -11.05 57.22 6.73
CA THR A 820 -12.50 57.30 6.96
C THR A 820 -12.90 56.35 8.06
N VAL A 821 -13.49 56.87 9.14
CA VAL A 821 -13.98 56.08 10.27
C VAL A 821 -15.47 56.33 10.41
N SER A 822 -16.29 55.30 10.29
CA SER A 822 -17.75 55.41 10.30
C SER A 822 -18.38 54.45 11.28
N CYS A 823 -19.35 54.94 12.07
CA CYS A 823 -20.19 54.11 12.93
C CYS A 823 -19.41 53.22 13.92
N SER A 824 -18.20 53.62 14.28
CA SER A 824 -17.29 52.87 15.14
C SER A 824 -17.33 53.38 16.58
N LYS A 825 -16.85 52.56 17.52
CA LYS A 825 -16.81 52.87 18.96
C LYS A 825 -15.36 52.81 19.46
N PHE A 826 -14.93 53.85 20.15
CA PHE A 826 -13.62 53.95 20.79
C PHE A 826 -13.80 54.38 22.25
N ILE A 827 -13.87 53.40 23.15
CA ILE A 827 -14.37 53.60 24.51
C ILE A 827 -13.36 53.09 25.55
N ASP A 828 -13.17 53.84 26.63
CA ASP A 828 -12.40 53.44 27.81
C ASP A 828 -10.95 53.00 27.49
N ASN A 829 -10.29 53.61 26.51
CA ASN A 829 -8.88 53.34 26.18
C ASN A 829 -7.93 54.23 27.03
N GLY A 830 -6.72 53.74 27.31
CA GLY A 830 -5.79 54.40 28.24
C GLY A 830 -5.35 55.80 27.81
N ASP A 831 -5.03 55.97 26.53
CA ASP A 831 -4.64 57.27 25.95
C ASP A 831 -5.79 57.86 25.12
N TYR A 832 -5.68 57.89 23.79
CA TYR A 832 -6.72 58.39 22.91
C TYR A 832 -7.63 57.27 22.42
N GLY A 833 -8.93 57.53 22.24
CA GLY A 833 -9.80 56.56 21.56
C GLY A 833 -9.35 56.31 20.11
N LEU A 834 -8.98 57.38 19.38
CA LEU A 834 -8.44 57.32 18.03
C LEU A 834 -7.29 58.31 17.84
N LYS A 835 -6.13 57.83 17.41
CA LYS A 835 -4.99 58.65 17.00
C LYS A 835 -4.73 58.47 15.52
N ALA A 836 -4.93 59.51 14.72
CA ALA A 836 -4.94 59.37 13.27
C ALA A 836 -4.17 60.47 12.53
N GLY A 837 -3.48 60.09 11.45
CA GLY A 837 -2.80 61.03 10.55
C GLY A 837 -2.87 60.63 9.08
N ALA A 838 -3.50 61.49 8.28
CA ALA A 838 -3.55 61.39 6.83
C ALA A 838 -2.47 62.30 6.22
N THR A 839 -1.33 61.72 5.84
CA THR A 839 -0.08 62.45 5.57
C THR A 839 0.13 62.87 4.12
N GLY A 840 -0.66 62.35 3.18
CA GLY A 840 -0.55 62.72 1.77
C GLY A 840 -1.12 64.09 1.44
N LEU A 841 -0.79 64.57 0.24
CA LEU A 841 -1.26 65.85 -0.26
C LEU A 841 -2.78 65.79 -0.50
N ASN A 842 -3.53 66.69 0.14
CA ASN A 842 -5.00 66.75 0.13
C ASN A 842 -5.69 65.54 0.75
N SER A 843 -4.99 64.80 1.61
CA SER A 843 -5.59 63.72 2.37
C SER A 843 -6.35 64.26 3.59
N ALA A 844 -7.45 63.62 3.95
CA ALA A 844 -8.32 64.03 5.05
C ALA A 844 -8.63 62.88 6.02
N VAL A 845 -8.97 63.26 7.24
CA VAL A 845 -9.56 62.35 8.24
C VAL A 845 -11.05 62.66 8.36
N THR A 846 -11.90 61.71 8.00
CA THR A 846 -13.36 61.83 8.05
C THR A 846 -13.94 60.94 9.14
N LEU A 847 -14.65 61.53 10.10
CA LEU A 847 -15.31 60.84 11.20
C LEU A 847 -16.83 60.93 11.03
N ASN A 848 -17.49 59.80 10.84
CA ASN A 848 -18.93 59.69 10.53
C ASN A 848 -19.67 58.97 11.67
N SER A 849 -20.33 59.73 12.55
CA SER A 849 -21.15 59.18 13.65
C SER A 849 -20.45 58.11 14.51
N ASN A 850 -19.19 58.34 14.84
CA ASN A 850 -18.44 57.52 15.78
C ASN A 850 -18.77 57.87 17.23
N THR A 851 -18.63 56.90 18.13
CA THR A 851 -18.83 57.08 19.57
C THR A 851 -17.49 57.05 20.29
N PHE A 852 -17.21 58.09 21.06
CA PHE A 852 -16.05 58.19 21.93
C PHE A 852 -16.51 58.43 23.36
N SER A 853 -15.92 57.74 24.32
CA SER A 853 -16.17 58.01 25.75
C SER A 853 -15.13 57.36 26.64
N GLY A 854 -14.75 58.03 27.73
CA GLY A 854 -13.95 57.41 28.80
C GLY A 854 -12.48 57.18 28.47
N ASN A 855 -11.98 57.71 27.36
CA ASN A 855 -10.58 57.64 26.98
C ASN A 855 -9.74 58.62 27.82
N GLY A 856 -8.51 58.23 28.21
CA GLY A 856 -7.71 58.95 29.19
C GLY A 856 -7.22 60.32 28.74
N ASP A 857 -6.39 60.36 27.70
CA ASP A 857 -5.78 61.59 27.17
C ASP A 857 -6.74 62.38 26.26
N GLY A 858 -7.72 61.71 25.66
CA GLY A 858 -8.81 62.35 24.94
C GLY A 858 -9.60 61.41 24.01
N ASP A 859 -10.69 61.91 23.43
CA ASP A 859 -11.48 61.11 22.49
C ASP A 859 -10.69 60.75 21.23
N TYR A 860 -9.96 61.71 20.67
CA TYR A 860 -9.07 61.49 19.53
C TYR A 860 -7.97 62.55 19.41
N ASP A 861 -6.86 62.19 18.75
CA ASP A 861 -5.78 63.09 18.32
C ASP A 861 -5.55 62.98 16.80
N ILE A 862 -5.79 64.08 16.09
CA ILE A 862 -5.58 64.17 14.63
C ILE A 862 -4.33 64.99 14.35
N TRP A 863 -3.23 64.29 14.10
CA TRP A 863 -1.91 64.92 13.96
C TRP A 863 -1.54 65.28 12.50
N ALA A 864 -2.27 64.75 11.51
CA ALA A 864 -2.12 65.13 10.09
C ALA A 864 -3.43 64.94 9.28
N GLY A 865 -3.60 65.78 8.24
CA GLY A 865 -4.78 65.80 7.37
C GLY A 865 -5.85 66.80 7.84
N GLU A 866 -6.77 67.17 6.93
CA GLU A 866 -7.94 67.98 7.30
C GLU A 866 -8.99 67.10 7.98
N LEU A 867 -9.46 67.51 9.17
CA LEU A 867 -10.51 66.80 9.92
C LEU A 867 -11.89 67.22 9.42
N THR A 868 -12.72 66.25 9.05
CA THR A 868 -14.16 66.42 8.76
C THR A 868 -14.99 65.54 9.70
N GLU A 869 -15.87 66.16 10.49
CA GLU A 869 -16.77 65.43 11.40
C GLU A 869 -18.23 65.53 10.95
N ASN A 870 -18.86 64.36 10.76
CA ASN A 870 -20.26 64.21 10.40
C ASN A 870 -21.00 63.46 11.51
N LEU A 871 -21.39 64.18 12.56
CA LEU A 871 -22.08 63.60 13.72
C LEU A 871 -23.47 63.02 13.40
N ASN A 872 -24.11 63.49 12.32
CA ASN A 872 -25.45 63.06 11.89
C ASN A 872 -25.40 62.05 10.72
N TYR A 873 -24.26 61.40 10.51
CA TYR A 873 -24.14 60.37 9.49
C TYR A 873 -25.09 59.19 9.81
N PRO A 874 -25.87 58.68 8.84
CA PRO A 874 -26.84 57.64 9.11
C PRO A 874 -26.13 56.28 9.28
N CYS A 875 -25.79 55.94 10.52
CA CYS A 875 -25.44 54.59 10.91
C CYS A 875 -26.70 53.73 10.87
N GLY A 876 -27.01 53.18 9.70
CA GLY A 876 -28.19 52.34 9.50
C GLY A 876 -28.22 51.19 10.52
N SER A 877 -29.29 51.10 11.29
CA SER A 877 -29.68 49.86 11.97
C SER A 877 -30.38 48.98 10.92
N ASN A 878 -29.96 47.71 10.82
CA ASN A 878 -30.27 46.78 9.73
C ASN A 878 -31.72 46.79 9.19
N GLY A 879 -31.85 46.68 7.87
CA GLY A 879 -33.06 46.26 7.14
C GLY A 879 -33.10 46.77 5.70
N GLY A 880 -33.07 45.87 4.70
CA GLY A 880 -32.87 46.19 3.28
C GLY A 880 -33.96 46.98 2.55
N GLY A 881 -33.61 47.39 1.32
CA GLY A 881 -34.51 47.65 0.20
C GLY A 881 -35.12 49.06 0.06
N GLY A 882 -34.89 49.70 -1.10
CA GLY A 882 -35.90 50.58 -1.70
C GLY A 882 -35.51 52.02 -2.01
N GLY A 883 -35.03 52.21 -3.24
CA GLY A 883 -35.12 53.35 -4.16
C GLY A 883 -35.91 54.63 -3.83
N GLY A 884 -35.33 55.74 -4.31
CA GLY A 884 -36.03 56.92 -4.85
C GLY A 884 -35.95 58.16 -3.95
N THR A 885 -35.66 59.38 -4.42
CA THR A 885 -35.63 59.95 -5.77
C THR A 885 -34.92 61.31 -5.75
N ALA A 886 -34.42 61.71 -6.93
CA ALA A 886 -34.13 63.08 -7.40
C ALA A 886 -32.99 63.85 -6.69
N GLY A 887 -31.99 64.41 -7.37
CA GLY A 887 -31.85 64.72 -8.79
C GLY A 887 -31.23 66.10 -8.96
N GLY A 888 -30.06 66.17 -9.60
CA GLY A 888 -29.46 67.38 -10.19
C GLY A 888 -28.33 68.00 -9.36
N GLY A 889 -27.08 68.09 -9.82
CA GLY A 889 -26.51 67.73 -11.12
C GLY A 889 -25.02 68.14 -11.14
N GLY A 890 -24.26 67.49 -12.02
CA GLY A 890 -22.86 67.84 -12.28
C GLY A 890 -21.89 66.68 -12.09
N GLY A 891 -22.09 65.56 -12.79
CA GLY A 891 -21.07 64.52 -12.88
C GLY A 891 -19.94 64.93 -13.84
N PRO A 892 -18.67 64.77 -13.46
CA PRO A 892 -17.65 64.26 -14.36
C PRO A 892 -17.66 62.72 -14.32
N ALA A 893 -17.30 62.13 -15.45
CA ALA A 893 -17.47 60.72 -15.77
C ALA A 893 -16.76 59.76 -14.81
N PHE A 894 -17.50 58.79 -14.28
CA PHE A 894 -16.93 57.53 -13.80
C PHE A 894 -16.58 56.69 -15.04
N GLY A 895 -15.29 56.69 -15.39
CA GLY A 895 -14.72 55.64 -16.21
C GLY A 895 -14.60 54.38 -15.36
N LEU A 896 -15.68 53.61 -15.23
CA LEU A 896 -15.57 52.20 -14.85
C LEU A 896 -15.08 51.46 -16.09
N ASN A 897 -13.80 51.09 -16.09
CA ASN A 897 -13.37 49.99 -16.94
C ASN A 897 -14.10 48.74 -16.44
N PRO A 898 -14.89 48.04 -17.27
CA PRO A 898 -15.42 46.76 -16.88
C PRO A 898 -14.26 45.78 -16.73
N LEU A 899 -14.27 45.02 -15.61
CA LEU A 899 -13.39 43.90 -15.38
C LEU A 899 -13.44 42.96 -16.60
N VAL A 900 -12.27 42.69 -17.18
CA VAL A 900 -12.06 41.58 -18.10
C VAL A 900 -11.57 40.43 -17.22
N GLY A 901 -12.43 39.46 -16.96
CA GLY A 901 -12.10 38.34 -16.07
C GLY A 901 -13.33 37.48 -15.76
N VAL A 902 -13.07 36.31 -15.17
CA VAL A 902 -14.09 35.38 -14.68
C VAL A 902 -14.84 36.03 -13.52
N ILE A 903 -16.17 36.04 -13.61
CA ILE A 903 -17.07 36.56 -12.60
C ILE A 903 -17.69 35.34 -11.88
N PRO A 904 -17.26 35.01 -10.65
CA PRO A 904 -17.91 33.96 -9.88
C PRO A 904 -19.33 34.40 -9.50
N VAL A 905 -20.31 33.52 -9.67
CA VAL A 905 -21.72 33.74 -9.30
C VAL A 905 -22.18 32.63 -8.36
N THR A 906 -22.84 32.99 -7.25
CA THR A 906 -23.30 32.05 -6.21
C THR A 906 -24.81 31.79 -6.26
N GLY A 907 -25.45 32.05 -7.41
CA GLY A 907 -26.89 31.93 -7.61
C GLY A 907 -27.69 33.14 -7.11
N GLY A 908 -28.35 33.85 -8.02
CA GLY A 908 -29.35 34.89 -7.71
C GLY A 908 -28.88 36.35 -7.71
N GLU A 909 -27.58 36.64 -7.72
CA GLU A 909 -27.07 38.01 -7.89
C GLU A 909 -26.80 38.33 -9.36
N PHE A 910 -27.32 39.48 -9.84
CA PHE A 910 -27.11 39.94 -11.20
C PHE A 910 -25.81 40.75 -11.32
N MET A 911 -24.96 40.33 -12.25
CA MET A 911 -23.65 40.95 -12.51
C MET A 911 -23.68 41.74 -13.81
N ALA A 912 -23.14 42.95 -13.78
CA ALA A 912 -23.02 43.78 -14.98
C ALA A 912 -22.01 43.20 -15.97
N LEU A 913 -22.43 43.04 -17.23
CA LEU A 913 -21.57 42.49 -18.28
C LEU A 913 -20.66 43.57 -18.89
N SER A 914 -19.50 43.14 -19.40
CA SER A 914 -18.45 44.02 -19.89
C SER A 914 -18.89 44.85 -21.11
N CYS A 915 -18.60 46.16 -21.09
CA CYS A 915 -18.81 47.07 -22.21
C CYS A 915 -17.68 47.05 -23.25
N THR A 916 -16.56 46.35 -22.99
CA THR A 916 -15.35 46.40 -23.83
C THR A 916 -14.81 45.04 -24.25
N GLY A 917 -15.25 43.94 -23.63
CA GLY A 917 -14.75 42.60 -23.91
C GLY A 917 -15.75 41.49 -23.59
N ILE A 918 -15.25 40.25 -23.60
CA ILE A 918 -15.97 39.03 -23.23
C ILE A 918 -16.27 39.05 -21.72
N SER A 919 -17.42 38.51 -21.32
CA SER A 919 -17.77 38.30 -19.91
C SER A 919 -17.94 36.81 -19.64
N VAL A 920 -17.33 36.29 -18.58
CA VAL A 920 -17.46 34.88 -18.18
C VAL A 920 -18.16 34.83 -16.83
N LEU A 921 -19.32 34.19 -16.75
CA LEU A 921 -19.96 33.82 -15.49
C LEU A 921 -19.57 32.38 -15.15
N GLN A 922 -19.17 32.10 -13.91
CA GLN A 922 -18.80 30.76 -13.47
C GLN A 922 -19.47 30.40 -12.14
N LEU A 923 -20.09 29.23 -12.09
CA LEU A 923 -20.61 28.63 -10.86
C LEU A 923 -19.49 27.89 -10.09
N PRO A 924 -19.64 27.67 -8.77
CA PRO A 924 -18.60 27.05 -7.92
C PRO A 924 -18.14 25.65 -8.37
N ASP A 925 -19.02 24.91 -9.03
CA ASP A 925 -18.87 23.56 -9.58
C ASP A 925 -18.14 23.53 -10.94
N GLY A 926 -17.95 24.71 -11.54
CA GLY A 926 -17.11 24.91 -12.72
C GLY A 926 -17.88 25.12 -14.02
N GLU A 927 -19.21 25.09 -14.00
CA GLU A 927 -20.07 25.46 -15.14
C GLU A 927 -19.85 26.93 -15.48
N GLU A 928 -19.71 27.23 -16.77
CA GLU A 928 -19.45 28.59 -17.25
C GLU A 928 -20.45 28.99 -18.34
N THR A 929 -20.81 30.28 -18.35
CA THR A 929 -21.41 30.93 -19.51
C THR A 929 -20.55 32.10 -19.94
N ILE A 930 -20.11 32.07 -21.20
CA ILE A 930 -19.20 33.06 -21.79
C ILE A 930 -19.98 33.92 -22.78
N PHE A 931 -20.25 35.17 -22.46
CA PHE A 931 -20.79 36.15 -23.42
C PHE A 931 -19.67 36.63 -24.36
N ASN A 932 -19.71 36.17 -25.61
CA ASN A 932 -18.59 36.28 -26.56
C ASN A 932 -18.38 37.69 -27.14
N GLN A 933 -19.19 38.67 -26.75
CA GLN A 933 -19.14 40.06 -27.23
C GLN A 933 -19.40 41.04 -26.07
N PRO A 934 -19.04 42.33 -26.24
CA PRO A 934 -19.41 43.35 -25.27
C PRO A 934 -20.94 43.51 -25.13
N MET A 935 -21.43 43.43 -23.90
CA MET A 935 -22.86 43.43 -23.56
C MET A 935 -23.18 44.62 -22.66
N CYS A 936 -22.84 45.83 -23.12
CA CYS A 936 -22.95 47.03 -22.30
C CYS A 936 -24.40 47.33 -21.88
N GLY A 937 -24.60 47.56 -20.58
CA GLY A 937 -25.92 47.81 -19.99
C GLY A 937 -26.76 46.55 -19.73
N TYR A 938 -26.23 45.38 -20.04
CA TYR A 938 -26.84 44.10 -19.66
C TYR A 938 -26.29 43.62 -18.32
N MET A 939 -27.13 42.91 -17.58
CA MET A 939 -26.75 42.20 -16.36
C MET A 939 -27.18 40.74 -16.48
N ALA A 940 -26.36 39.81 -16.00
CA ALA A 940 -26.71 38.39 -16.03
C ALA A 940 -26.42 37.69 -14.70
N THR A 941 -27.13 36.61 -14.46
CA THR A 941 -26.90 35.70 -13.33
C THR A 941 -26.98 34.25 -13.83
N MET A 942 -26.37 33.33 -13.09
CA MET A 942 -26.37 31.90 -13.35
C MET A 942 -26.74 31.16 -12.07
N GLU A 943 -27.61 30.15 -12.20
CA GLU A 943 -28.13 29.34 -11.08
C GLU A 943 -28.10 27.87 -11.46
N LEU A 944 -27.66 26.99 -10.56
CA LEU A 944 -27.72 25.54 -10.76
C LEU A 944 -29.16 25.05 -10.84
N VAL A 945 -29.36 23.97 -11.60
CA VAL A 945 -30.66 23.34 -11.81
C VAL A 945 -30.54 21.87 -11.45
N THR A 946 -31.33 21.44 -10.47
CA THR A 946 -31.45 20.03 -10.11
C THR A 946 -32.57 19.35 -10.92
N PRO A 947 -32.65 18.00 -10.96
CA PRO A 947 -33.75 17.30 -11.62
C PRO A 947 -35.15 17.72 -11.13
N GLU A 948 -35.27 18.14 -9.85
CA GLU A 948 -36.52 18.63 -9.27
C GLU A 948 -36.93 20.02 -9.78
N ASP A 949 -35.96 20.82 -10.25
CA ASP A 949 -36.15 22.20 -10.70
C ASP A 949 -36.40 22.31 -12.21
N LEU A 950 -36.44 21.18 -12.92
CA LEU A 950 -36.57 21.17 -14.38
C LEU A 950 -37.94 21.70 -14.84
N PRO A 951 -37.97 22.61 -15.84
CA PRO A 951 -39.21 23.20 -16.33
C PRO A 951 -40.12 22.22 -17.10
N GLY A 952 -39.60 21.05 -17.47
CA GLY A 952 -40.35 19.96 -18.11
C GLY A 952 -39.61 18.63 -18.04
N GLN A 953 -40.33 17.53 -18.28
CA GLN A 953 -39.72 16.20 -18.28
C GLN A 953 -38.71 16.05 -19.42
N ILE A 954 -37.54 15.48 -19.11
CA ILE A 954 -36.50 15.16 -20.10
C ILE A 954 -37.02 14.05 -21.03
N PRO A 955 -36.77 14.11 -22.35
CA PRO A 955 -37.11 13.03 -23.26
C PRO A 955 -36.52 11.68 -22.83
N ALA A 956 -37.27 10.59 -23.00
CA ALA A 956 -36.95 9.29 -22.42
C ALA A 956 -35.63 8.66 -22.92
N GLU A 957 -35.11 9.14 -24.04
CA GLU A 957 -33.84 8.74 -24.63
C GLU A 957 -32.61 9.33 -23.92
N TRP A 958 -32.78 10.29 -23.01
CA TRP A 958 -31.69 11.03 -22.36
C TRP A 958 -31.71 10.88 -20.85
N LYS A 959 -30.53 10.88 -20.22
CA LYS A 959 -30.37 10.90 -18.76
C LYS A 959 -29.75 12.22 -18.29
N PHE A 960 -30.37 12.87 -17.31
CA PHE A 960 -29.81 14.07 -16.68
C PHE A 960 -28.42 13.79 -16.10
N VAL A 961 -27.46 14.65 -16.43
CA VAL A 961 -26.11 14.66 -15.85
C VAL A 961 -25.95 15.89 -14.96
N ASP A 962 -26.20 17.08 -15.51
CA ASP A 962 -26.02 18.35 -14.83
C ASP A 962 -26.85 19.47 -15.50
N GLY A 963 -26.98 20.66 -14.89
CA GLY A 963 -27.76 21.76 -15.46
C GLY A 963 -27.65 23.10 -14.74
N PHE A 964 -27.83 24.19 -15.51
CA PHE A 964 -27.91 25.55 -14.97
C PHE A 964 -28.84 26.44 -15.79
N THR A 965 -29.33 27.52 -15.18
CA THR A 965 -30.13 28.57 -15.81
C THR A 965 -29.35 29.86 -15.92
N VAL A 966 -29.31 30.46 -17.10
CA VAL A 966 -28.75 31.79 -17.36
C VAL A 966 -29.90 32.78 -17.49
N THR A 967 -29.95 33.78 -16.61
CA THR A 967 -30.92 34.88 -16.72
C THR A 967 -30.21 36.16 -17.10
N LEU A 968 -30.62 36.77 -18.22
CA LEU A 968 -30.09 38.04 -18.70
C LEU A 968 -31.15 39.14 -18.59
N MET A 969 -30.74 40.34 -18.17
CA MET A 969 -31.60 41.52 -18.10
C MET A 969 -30.98 42.72 -18.81
N PHE A 970 -31.84 43.58 -19.34
CA PHE A 970 -31.48 44.92 -19.80
C PHE A 970 -32.42 45.93 -19.14
N GLY A 971 -31.88 46.77 -18.25
CA GLY A 971 -32.71 47.57 -17.35
C GLY A 971 -33.49 46.68 -16.39
N ASN A 972 -34.83 46.68 -16.49
CA ASN A 972 -35.73 45.88 -15.63
C ASN A 972 -36.47 44.76 -16.41
N GLU A 973 -36.08 44.48 -17.65
CA GLU A 973 -36.71 43.45 -18.49
C GLU A 973 -35.77 42.24 -18.65
N VAL A 974 -36.33 41.03 -18.52
CA VAL A 974 -35.62 39.77 -18.82
C VAL A 974 -35.53 39.59 -20.33
N VAL A 975 -34.34 39.25 -20.81
CA VAL A 975 -33.98 39.14 -22.22
C VAL A 975 -33.69 37.68 -22.53
N ASN A 976 -34.60 36.99 -23.23
CA ASN A 976 -34.49 35.56 -23.55
C ASN A 976 -33.72 35.26 -24.85
N ASN A 977 -33.58 36.26 -25.73
CA ASN A 977 -32.77 36.15 -26.95
C ASN A 977 -31.69 37.22 -26.88
N LEU A 978 -30.44 36.84 -27.13
CA LEU A 978 -29.34 37.79 -27.15
C LEU A 978 -29.54 38.84 -28.27
N PRO A 979 -28.99 40.06 -28.10
CA PRO A 979 -29.06 41.08 -29.14
C PRO A 979 -28.52 40.56 -30.48
N VAL A 980 -29.08 41.03 -31.59
CA VAL A 980 -28.71 40.54 -32.93
C VAL A 980 -27.19 40.60 -33.13
N GLY A 981 -26.57 39.43 -33.32
CA GLY A 981 -25.13 39.26 -33.52
C GLY A 981 -24.32 38.98 -32.24
N ALA A 982 -24.96 38.92 -31.07
CA ALA A 982 -24.38 38.44 -29.83
C ALA A 982 -24.65 36.94 -29.65
N THR A 983 -23.74 36.27 -28.94
CA THR A 983 -23.75 34.83 -28.66
C THR A 983 -23.15 34.58 -27.29
N ASP A 984 -23.59 33.52 -26.64
CA ASP A 984 -22.96 32.95 -25.45
C ASP A 984 -22.42 31.54 -25.71
N THR A 985 -21.41 31.14 -24.95
CA THR A 985 -20.87 29.78 -24.95
C THR A 985 -21.10 29.16 -23.58
N LEU A 986 -21.91 28.10 -23.57
CA LEU A 986 -22.16 27.25 -22.41
C LEU A 986 -20.99 26.27 -22.25
N VAL A 987 -20.57 26.03 -21.01
CA VAL A 987 -19.47 25.14 -20.66
C VAL A 987 -19.89 24.29 -19.48
N PHE A 988 -19.92 22.97 -19.67
CA PHE A 988 -20.08 21.99 -18.59
C PHE A 988 -18.74 21.29 -18.35
N PRO A 989 -18.18 21.33 -17.13
CA PRO A 989 -17.02 20.51 -16.79
C PRO A 989 -17.38 19.02 -16.80
N LEU A 990 -16.43 18.18 -17.21
CA LEU A 990 -16.54 16.73 -17.17
C LEU A 990 -15.53 16.16 -16.19
N SER A 991 -15.95 15.20 -15.37
CA SER A 991 -15.03 14.41 -14.55
C SER A 991 -14.10 13.55 -15.42
N LYS A 992 -13.01 13.03 -14.84
CA LYS A 992 -12.09 12.12 -15.56
C LYS A 992 -12.81 10.85 -16.01
N GLU A 993 -13.78 10.37 -15.24
CA GLU A 993 -14.61 9.20 -15.55
C GLU A 993 -15.56 9.48 -16.73
N GLN A 994 -16.12 10.70 -16.78
CA GLN A 994 -16.99 11.17 -17.86
C GLN A 994 -16.22 11.47 -19.15
N ALA A 995 -14.88 11.51 -19.13
CA ALA A 995 -14.07 11.84 -20.30
C ALA A 995 -14.27 10.88 -21.50
N SER A 996 -14.80 9.68 -21.31
CA SER A 996 -15.08 8.76 -22.43
C SER A 996 -16.52 8.81 -22.96
N GLY A 997 -17.42 9.53 -22.28
CA GLY A 997 -18.85 9.63 -22.60
C GLY A 997 -19.16 10.52 -23.82
N SER A 998 -20.37 10.37 -24.34
CA SER A 998 -20.94 11.21 -25.40
C SER A 998 -22.14 11.96 -24.82
N PHE A 999 -22.07 13.30 -24.80
CA PHE A 999 -23.08 14.12 -24.15
C PHE A 999 -23.79 15.06 -25.12
N HIS A 1000 -24.96 15.57 -24.71
CA HIS A 1000 -25.72 16.59 -25.42
C HIS A 1000 -26.12 17.70 -24.45
N ILE A 1001 -26.17 18.95 -24.94
CA ILE A 1001 -26.75 20.07 -24.19
C ILE A 1001 -28.17 20.30 -24.70
N LEU A 1002 -29.16 20.16 -23.81
CA LEU A 1002 -30.55 20.48 -24.11
C LEU A 1002 -30.90 21.87 -23.56
N PHE A 1003 -31.69 22.63 -24.32
CA PHE A 1003 -32.22 23.94 -23.94
C PHE A 1003 -33.74 23.91 -23.83
N TRP A 1004 -34.28 24.54 -22.79
CA TRP A 1004 -35.73 24.68 -22.64
C TRP A 1004 -36.27 25.89 -23.42
N ASP A 1005 -36.89 25.65 -24.59
CA ASP A 1005 -37.54 26.69 -25.37
C ASP A 1005 -39.00 26.87 -24.93
N VAL A 1006 -39.25 27.90 -24.12
CA VAL A 1006 -40.59 28.27 -23.63
C VAL A 1006 -41.61 28.58 -24.74
N THR A 1007 -41.17 28.85 -25.97
CA THR A 1007 -42.04 29.16 -27.11
C THR A 1007 -42.45 27.92 -27.90
N ALA A 1008 -41.74 26.81 -27.73
CA ALA A 1008 -42.05 25.54 -28.36
C ALA A 1008 -43.41 24.98 -27.90
N ASN A 1009 -43.95 24.03 -28.68
CA ASN A 1009 -45.23 23.38 -28.42
C ASN A 1009 -46.41 24.35 -28.15
N GLY A 1010 -46.45 25.48 -28.88
CA GLY A 1010 -47.51 26.48 -28.75
C GLY A 1010 -47.43 27.32 -27.46
N GLY A 1011 -46.22 27.51 -26.91
CA GLY A 1011 -45.98 28.27 -25.68
C GLY A 1011 -46.08 27.45 -24.40
N LEU A 1012 -46.09 26.11 -24.51
CA LEU A 1012 -46.05 25.18 -23.38
C LEU A 1012 -44.63 24.78 -22.98
N GLY A 1013 -43.64 25.08 -23.82
CA GLY A 1013 -42.25 24.72 -23.63
C GLY A 1013 -41.91 23.32 -24.13
N ASP A 1014 -40.69 23.14 -24.63
CA ASP A 1014 -40.13 21.84 -25.01
C ASP A 1014 -38.59 21.86 -24.96
N TRP A 1015 -37.96 20.69 -24.82
CA TRP A 1015 -36.51 20.55 -24.84
C TRP A 1015 -35.98 20.50 -26.28
N ILE A 1016 -35.02 21.36 -26.60
CA ILE A 1016 -34.33 21.41 -27.90
C ILE A 1016 -32.89 20.93 -27.70
N ASP A 1017 -32.49 19.91 -28.47
CA ASP A 1017 -31.10 19.46 -28.51
C ASP A 1017 -30.22 20.46 -29.27
N LEU A 1018 -29.30 21.10 -28.54
CA LEU A 1018 -28.30 21.99 -29.11
C LEU A 1018 -27.03 21.22 -29.51
N GLY A 1019 -26.87 19.97 -29.08
CA GLY A 1019 -25.65 19.18 -29.21
C GLY A 1019 -24.52 19.72 -28.34
N GLY A 1020 -23.30 19.69 -28.85
CA GLY A 1020 -22.12 20.25 -28.18
C GLY A 1020 -20.83 19.68 -28.77
N VAL A 1021 -19.69 20.21 -28.33
CA VAL A 1021 -18.37 19.72 -28.72
C VAL A 1021 -17.54 19.48 -27.47
N LYS A 1022 -16.82 18.36 -27.45
CA LYS A 1022 -15.85 18.06 -26.39
C LYS A 1022 -14.56 18.85 -26.60
N GLU A 1023 -14.16 19.61 -25.58
CA GLU A 1023 -12.88 20.30 -25.52
C GLU A 1023 -12.16 19.92 -24.22
N ALA A 1024 -11.19 18.99 -24.31
CA ALA A 1024 -10.51 18.40 -23.16
C ALA A 1024 -11.49 17.77 -22.14
N LEU A 1025 -11.62 18.33 -20.94
CA LEU A 1025 -12.55 17.89 -19.89
C LEU A 1025 -13.75 18.86 -19.77
N LYS A 1026 -14.17 19.46 -20.88
CA LYS A 1026 -15.33 20.34 -20.96
C LYS A 1026 -16.22 19.95 -22.14
N TRP A 1027 -17.53 20.06 -21.97
CA TRP A 1027 -18.50 19.96 -23.06
C TRP A 1027 -19.10 21.34 -23.32
N THR A 1028 -18.95 21.85 -24.54
CA THR A 1028 -19.25 23.26 -24.83
C THR A 1028 -20.22 23.43 -25.99
N LYS A 1029 -21.01 24.51 -25.94
CA LYS A 1029 -21.90 24.90 -27.04
C LYS A 1029 -22.09 26.41 -27.08
N THR A 1030 -21.85 27.00 -28.26
CA THR A 1030 -22.18 28.40 -28.53
C THR A 1030 -23.57 28.53 -29.15
N HIS A 1031 -24.38 29.46 -28.63
CA HIS A 1031 -25.70 29.82 -29.18
C HIS A 1031 -26.06 31.28 -28.85
N ASP A 1032 -27.32 31.70 -29.03
CA ASP A 1032 -27.78 33.09 -28.93
C ASP A 1032 -29.04 33.29 -28.07
N GLN A 1033 -29.29 32.39 -27.12
CA GLN A 1033 -30.48 32.43 -26.26
C GLN A 1033 -30.07 32.35 -24.78
N THR A 1034 -30.98 32.68 -23.88
CA THR A 1034 -30.76 32.51 -22.44
C THR A 1034 -31.94 31.77 -21.84
N GLY A 1035 -31.72 31.03 -20.76
CA GLY A 1035 -32.72 30.18 -20.13
C GLY A 1035 -32.08 28.98 -19.45
N THR A 1036 -32.82 27.87 -19.34
CA THR A 1036 -32.36 26.65 -18.68
C THR A 1036 -31.67 25.71 -19.67
N PHE A 1037 -30.46 25.29 -19.31
CA PHE A 1037 -29.64 24.34 -20.05
C PHE A 1037 -29.29 23.14 -19.19
N ILE A 1038 -29.29 21.95 -19.78
CA ILE A 1038 -28.93 20.72 -19.09
C ILE A 1038 -27.97 19.90 -19.95
N LEU A 1039 -27.00 19.27 -19.30
CA LEU A 1039 -26.16 18.23 -19.88
C LEU A 1039 -26.85 16.88 -19.70
N VAL A 1040 -26.94 16.11 -20.78
CA VAL A 1040 -27.49 14.76 -20.77
C VAL A 1040 -26.57 13.75 -21.45
N GLU A 1041 -26.66 12.50 -21.01
CA GLU A 1041 -26.01 11.32 -21.60
C GLU A 1041 -27.00 10.45 -22.37
#